data_AF-G7QCI5-F1
#
_entry.id   AF-G7QCI5-F1
#
_cell.length_a   1.000
_cell.length_b   1.000
_cell.length_c   1.000
_cell.angle_alpha   90.00
_cell.angle_beta   90.00
_cell.angle_gamma   90.00
#
_symmetry.space_group_name_H-M   'P 1'
#
loop_
_entity.id
_entity.type
_entity.pdbx_description
1 polymer ?
#
loop_
_entity_poly.entity_id
_entity_poly.type
_entity_poly.pdbx_seq_one_letter_code
_entity_poly.pdbx_strand_id
1 'polypeptide(L)'
;MMPPFASPAVADPLALADPALAWLARCQVTEPGYDQGGIRDPLDGRVVGDHYAATHFAWACALRQAVRPDAGRRAAALAAMTFHVRTSKDEYAPGTWSYHWDFNNLASIETYVLLEGAAKAEPGSLDEDWRGSLHIWKTNAHWAVNWVAMRALAHFRRHDLFGRRRDLLTARKWLEYVLDAQLPDGGIEDVKGKSLPSQYHAYTACLLHRMLARHPAVPQTVRSAALWLLALIGPDGECNAFGRGQGQIFGYACAVYLFRAAAALDPELAPRCRWASAKVLERLARFQDPEGWWPLVTNRLPVARRAGWYDYHHQSVYNAFAALWLTLASGIPLSPGPEEAPEPGVVWLKDSGLLAVRRKRWFALFAAGSQGAGYATEAGITPHQLVWEGHDLFRYPLGPGAGKYGEGARNQGQEANCWSPLWRDGDGPWQAPAGAEGTLVPGPGHNRWQLRLERDGAVWQRELVLGRRFLAARDRLTLPEAPAGAETRTVRSRNFAWAAGRAREAGPAFVRDLASGAVLRTFGDGALAPAGTVATAWDETDILAASGSGTRVDSGWRLRQGPARTGGKLPGIVCLSWDPWSSLWKRKQRLLFELSRSGRSPRTLYVEPPTSITDVIEGAGRFFRPAGDRLRRCLRSRPAHLGHGFHLASPLWPWPGQRTFDRLARANRQAWRNQLRRSVRDVGFPDGYVLWLYHPSQIDALDVLGDDAELVVYDWTDDWPAALPESHGEEERRRLEARQHELLCRADVVFAVSTALAKRAAKCCPEVRHLPNATDPEVFRPFDPSRPGHALAARRPVLVYLSQITERLDVDLVRDMARERPDWTVVLAGPLACPPEVVAPLEKCDNVILAGPLAYEEAAGLAAQADVCLLPHKEDALTRSLDPIKLYDYLATGRPIVSTEVAMHPALAGFVRVASGPKAFIRAVEAALAEPAGEADRRRAAAMAHTWAARATEAADLLERFFPEDG
;
A
#
# COMPACT_ATOMS: atom_id res chain seq x y z
N MET A 1 -17.43 -23.19 -16.61
CA MET A 1 -18.49 -22.23 -16.24
C MET A 1 -19.60 -22.98 -15.53
N MET A 2 -19.68 -22.88 -14.20
CA MET A 2 -20.91 -23.16 -13.46
C MET A 2 -21.50 -21.81 -13.06
N PRO A 3 -22.83 -21.65 -13.06
CA PRO A 3 -23.47 -20.38 -12.71
C PRO A 3 -23.18 -20.04 -11.24
N PRO A 4 -23.19 -18.75 -10.84
CA PRO A 4 -23.15 -18.37 -9.44
C PRO A 4 -24.42 -18.92 -8.78
N PHE A 5 -24.24 -19.89 -7.88
CA PHE A 5 -25.34 -20.40 -7.07
C PHE A 5 -25.87 -19.26 -6.20
N ALA A 6 -27.07 -18.78 -6.51
CA ALA A 6 -27.90 -18.09 -5.54
C ALA A 6 -28.25 -19.11 -4.45
N SER A 7 -27.43 -19.17 -3.39
CA SER A 7 -27.74 -19.98 -2.22
C SER A 7 -28.90 -19.31 -1.48
N PRO A 8 -29.98 -20.04 -1.11
CA PRO A 8 -31.00 -19.49 -0.25
C PRO A 8 -30.33 -19.03 1.06
N ALA A 9 -30.66 -17.82 1.51
CA ALA A 9 -30.11 -17.27 2.75
C ALA A 9 -30.51 -18.17 3.92
N VAL A 10 -29.54 -18.93 4.46
CA VAL A 10 -29.76 -19.79 5.63
C VAL A 10 -29.72 -18.89 6.86
N ALA A 11 -30.88 -18.38 7.27
CA ALA A 11 -30.99 -17.49 8.44
C ALA A 11 -31.04 -18.25 9.78
N ASP A 12 -31.32 -19.56 9.75
CA ASP A 12 -31.49 -20.40 10.94
C ASP A 12 -30.29 -21.34 11.17
N PRO A 13 -29.55 -21.22 12.29
CA PRO A 13 -28.50 -22.17 12.66
C PRO A 13 -28.95 -23.63 12.72
N LEU A 14 -30.23 -23.92 13.00
CA LEU A 14 -30.73 -25.30 13.08
C LEU A 14 -30.80 -26.00 11.72
N ALA A 15 -30.99 -25.25 10.64
CA ALA A 15 -30.97 -25.80 9.28
C ALA A 15 -29.63 -26.49 8.97
N LEU A 16 -28.56 -26.07 9.65
CA LEU A 16 -27.22 -26.61 9.57
C LEU A 16 -26.95 -27.63 10.68
N ALA A 17 -27.35 -27.35 11.92
CA ALA A 17 -27.07 -28.21 13.07
C ALA A 17 -27.81 -29.57 13.04
N ASP A 18 -29.09 -29.59 12.67
CA ASP A 18 -29.91 -30.80 12.72
C ASP A 18 -29.39 -31.91 11.78
N PRO A 19 -29.00 -31.64 10.51
CA PRO A 19 -28.34 -32.62 9.66
C PRO A 19 -27.03 -33.19 10.24
N ALA A 20 -26.20 -32.34 10.85
CA ALA A 20 -24.95 -32.78 11.48
C ALA A 20 -25.20 -33.69 12.70
N LEU A 21 -26.23 -33.40 13.51
CA LEU A 21 -26.64 -34.27 14.61
C LEU A 21 -27.19 -35.61 14.11
N ALA A 22 -27.95 -35.60 13.02
CA ALA A 22 -28.44 -36.84 12.40
C ALA A 22 -27.28 -37.70 11.88
N TRP A 23 -26.23 -37.08 11.32
CA TRP A 23 -25.01 -37.79 10.94
C TRP A 23 -24.26 -38.36 12.14
N LEU A 24 -24.04 -37.58 13.20
CA LEU A 24 -23.40 -38.06 14.43
C LEU A 24 -24.16 -39.21 15.10
N ALA A 25 -25.50 -39.19 15.04
CA ALA A 25 -26.33 -40.28 15.53
C ALA A 25 -26.09 -41.58 14.74
N ARG A 26 -25.82 -41.50 13.42
CA ARG A 26 -25.41 -42.68 12.62
C ARG A 26 -24.01 -43.16 12.97
N CYS A 27 -23.14 -42.27 13.43
CA CYS A 27 -21.80 -42.61 13.92
C CYS A 27 -21.80 -43.18 15.34
N GLN A 28 -22.91 -43.12 16.07
CA GLN A 28 -22.99 -43.64 17.43
C GLN A 28 -22.98 -45.17 17.43
N VAL A 29 -22.06 -45.76 18.19
CA VAL A 29 -21.92 -47.22 18.32
C VAL A 29 -23.10 -47.76 19.12
N THR A 30 -23.87 -48.65 18.52
CA THR A 30 -25.05 -49.26 19.16
C THR A 30 -24.79 -50.69 19.63
N GLU A 31 -23.76 -51.32 19.07
CA GLU A 31 -23.35 -52.68 19.39
C GLU A 31 -22.88 -52.78 20.85
N PRO A 32 -23.31 -53.82 21.59
CA PRO A 32 -22.83 -54.06 22.95
C PRO A 32 -21.31 -54.24 22.98
N GLY A 33 -20.65 -53.56 23.91
CA GLY A 33 -19.19 -53.64 24.06
C GLY A 33 -18.59 -52.41 24.73
N TYR A 34 -17.26 -52.36 24.72
CA TYR A 34 -16.49 -51.26 25.33
C TYR A 34 -16.90 -49.89 24.79
N ASP A 35 -17.04 -49.80 23.47
CA ASP A 35 -17.33 -48.57 22.72
C ASP A 35 -18.82 -48.19 22.66
N GLN A 36 -19.72 -49.00 23.25
CA GLN A 36 -21.17 -48.79 23.14
C GLN A 36 -21.59 -47.40 23.64
N GLY A 37 -22.30 -46.65 22.80
CA GLY A 37 -22.73 -45.27 23.06
C GLY A 37 -21.70 -44.21 22.65
N GLY A 38 -20.45 -44.59 22.38
CA GLY A 38 -19.41 -43.71 21.84
C GLY A 38 -19.67 -43.31 20.39
N ILE A 39 -18.95 -42.30 19.91
CA ILE A 39 -19.07 -41.83 18.53
C ILE A 39 -17.86 -42.34 17.74
N ARG A 40 -18.11 -43.19 16.74
CA ARG A 40 -17.07 -43.72 15.85
C ARG A 40 -16.69 -42.65 14.84
N ASP A 41 -15.41 -42.32 14.77
CA ASP A 41 -14.91 -41.42 13.74
C ASP A 41 -14.82 -42.18 12.40
N PRO A 42 -15.47 -41.70 11.33
CA PRO A 42 -15.47 -42.41 10.05
C PRO A 42 -14.13 -42.33 9.31
N LEU A 43 -13.27 -41.36 9.64
CA LEU A 43 -11.93 -41.29 9.06
C LEU A 43 -10.95 -42.22 9.78
N ASP A 44 -11.04 -42.29 11.12
CA ASP A 44 -10.13 -43.11 11.92
C ASP A 44 -10.60 -44.56 12.06
N GLY A 45 -11.88 -44.84 11.76
CA GLY A 45 -12.50 -46.16 11.90
C GLY A 45 -12.71 -46.62 13.35
N ARG A 46 -12.44 -45.77 14.34
CA ARG A 46 -12.50 -46.09 15.78
C ARG A 46 -13.26 -45.06 16.60
N VAL A 47 -13.66 -45.42 17.81
CA VAL A 47 -14.17 -44.47 18.80
C VAL A 47 -13.00 -43.80 19.50
N VAL A 48 -13.02 -42.47 19.57
CA VAL A 48 -11.99 -41.68 20.26
C VAL A 48 -12.53 -41.25 21.62
N GLY A 49 -12.53 -42.20 22.57
CA GLY A 49 -13.22 -42.07 23.85
C GLY A 49 -12.69 -40.96 24.77
N ASP A 50 -11.38 -40.71 24.74
CA ASP A 50 -10.66 -39.67 25.50
C ASP A 50 -10.91 -38.24 25.01
N HIS A 51 -11.50 -38.08 23.82
CA HIS A 51 -11.87 -36.77 23.29
C HIS A 51 -13.29 -36.38 23.74
N TYR A 52 -13.95 -35.49 23.00
CA TYR A 52 -15.21 -34.86 23.44
C TYR A 52 -16.36 -34.96 22.44
N ALA A 53 -16.27 -35.85 21.45
CA ALA A 53 -17.36 -36.08 20.49
C ALA A 53 -18.65 -36.53 21.19
N ALA A 54 -18.56 -37.57 22.03
CA ALA A 54 -19.73 -38.14 22.71
C ALA A 54 -20.40 -37.14 23.66
N THR A 55 -19.63 -36.42 24.48
CA THR A 55 -20.19 -35.44 25.43
C THR A 55 -20.81 -34.24 24.74
N HIS A 56 -20.21 -33.73 23.65
CA HIS A 56 -20.76 -32.60 22.90
C HIS A 56 -22.00 -33.00 22.10
N PHE A 57 -22.00 -34.21 21.50
CA PHE A 57 -23.17 -34.78 20.86
C PHE A 57 -24.32 -34.95 21.86
N ALA A 58 -24.04 -35.51 23.05
CA ALA A 58 -25.04 -35.66 24.10
C ALA A 58 -25.65 -34.32 24.53
N TRP A 59 -24.80 -33.30 24.72
CA TRP A 59 -25.26 -31.96 25.09
C TRP A 59 -26.15 -31.35 24.00
N ALA A 60 -25.77 -31.45 22.73
CA ALA A 60 -26.58 -30.95 21.63
C ALA A 60 -27.92 -31.68 21.52
N CYS A 61 -27.94 -33.01 21.65
CA CYS A 61 -29.18 -33.80 21.69
C CYS A 61 -30.08 -33.42 22.88
N ALA A 62 -29.51 -33.23 24.07
CA ALA A 62 -30.25 -32.79 25.26
C ALA A 62 -30.85 -31.39 25.10
N LEU A 63 -30.13 -30.45 24.47
CA LEU A 63 -30.66 -29.12 24.14
C LEU A 63 -31.84 -29.20 23.18
N ARG A 64 -31.72 -29.99 22.11
CA ARG A 64 -32.82 -30.17 21.14
C ARG A 64 -34.03 -30.85 21.80
N GLN A 65 -33.80 -31.87 22.63
CA GLN A 65 -34.82 -32.55 23.42
C GLN A 65 -35.59 -31.60 24.34
N ALA A 66 -34.89 -30.68 25.01
CA ALA A 66 -35.50 -29.72 25.93
C ALA A 66 -36.43 -28.72 25.22
N VAL A 67 -36.14 -28.40 23.94
CA VAL A 67 -36.99 -27.52 23.12
C VAL A 67 -38.15 -28.28 22.49
N ARG A 68 -37.88 -29.46 21.90
CA ARG A 68 -38.89 -30.32 21.28
C ARG A 68 -38.62 -31.77 21.68
N PRO A 69 -39.49 -32.39 22.50
CA PRO A 69 -39.31 -33.77 22.93
C PRO A 69 -39.23 -34.76 21.75
N ASP A 70 -38.16 -35.56 21.76
CA ASP A 70 -37.78 -36.57 20.77
C ASP A 70 -37.12 -37.75 21.51
N ALA A 71 -37.84 -38.85 21.63
CA ALA A 71 -37.37 -40.03 22.35
C ALA A 71 -36.04 -40.58 21.81
N GLY A 72 -35.77 -40.46 20.50
CA GLY A 72 -34.53 -40.90 19.88
C GLY A 72 -33.34 -40.04 20.30
N ARG A 73 -33.49 -38.71 20.30
CA ARG A 73 -32.44 -37.78 20.77
C ARG A 73 -32.16 -37.94 22.26
N ARG A 74 -33.20 -38.15 23.06
CA ARG A 74 -33.03 -38.45 24.50
C ARG A 74 -32.22 -39.73 24.71
N ALA A 75 -32.57 -40.82 24.02
CA ALA A 75 -31.85 -42.09 24.13
C ALA A 75 -30.39 -41.96 23.65
N ALA A 76 -30.15 -41.27 22.54
CA ALA A 76 -28.82 -41.02 22.01
C ALA A 76 -27.94 -40.23 23.00
N ALA A 77 -28.49 -39.20 23.65
CA ALA A 77 -27.80 -38.42 24.66
C ALA A 77 -27.44 -39.26 25.90
N LEU A 78 -28.38 -40.08 26.39
CA LEU A 78 -28.15 -40.97 27.52
C LEU A 78 -27.09 -42.03 27.20
N ALA A 79 -27.13 -42.64 26.01
CA ALA A 79 -26.14 -43.62 25.57
C ALA A 79 -24.73 -43.01 25.49
N ALA A 80 -24.58 -41.80 24.94
CA ALA A 80 -23.30 -41.10 24.87
C ALA A 80 -22.76 -40.70 26.25
N MET A 81 -23.63 -40.31 27.18
CA MET A 81 -23.22 -40.02 28.55
C MET A 81 -22.88 -41.28 29.35
N THR A 82 -23.60 -42.37 29.12
CA THR A 82 -23.29 -43.69 29.69
C THR A 82 -21.89 -44.13 29.29
N PHE A 83 -21.58 -44.01 27.98
CA PHE A 83 -20.25 -44.25 27.46
C PHE A 83 -19.21 -43.40 28.22
N HIS A 84 -19.39 -42.07 28.28
CA HIS A 84 -18.43 -41.19 28.93
C HIS A 84 -18.23 -41.49 30.43
N VAL A 85 -19.31 -41.72 31.19
CA VAL A 85 -19.21 -42.04 32.63
C VAL A 85 -18.52 -43.38 32.85
N ARG A 86 -18.78 -44.37 31.98
CA ARG A 86 -18.15 -45.69 32.03
C ARG A 86 -16.66 -45.63 31.73
N THR A 87 -16.25 -44.93 30.66
CA THR A 87 -14.86 -44.92 30.18
C THR A 87 -13.96 -43.91 30.91
N SER A 88 -14.53 -42.92 31.61
CA SER A 88 -13.74 -41.85 32.24
C SER A 88 -13.16 -42.14 33.63
N LYS A 89 -13.68 -43.15 34.35
CA LYS A 89 -13.28 -43.41 35.74
C LYS A 89 -11.84 -43.94 35.88
N ASP A 90 -11.38 -44.78 34.95
CA ASP A 90 -10.11 -45.53 35.10
C ASP A 90 -9.17 -45.52 33.87
N GLU A 91 -9.56 -44.96 32.73
CA GLU A 91 -8.87 -45.30 31.47
C GLU A 91 -7.79 -44.31 31.00
N TYR A 92 -7.90 -43.03 31.35
CA TYR A 92 -6.95 -42.04 30.83
C TYR A 92 -5.71 -41.96 31.73
N ALA A 93 -4.71 -42.77 31.39
CA ALA A 93 -3.38 -42.70 31.98
C ALA A 93 -2.82 -41.25 31.89
N PRO A 94 -2.01 -40.78 32.85
CA PRO A 94 -1.31 -39.50 32.72
C PRO A 94 -0.51 -39.48 31.41
N GLY A 95 -0.89 -38.59 30.47
CA GLY A 95 -0.25 -38.46 29.17
C GLY A 95 -1.13 -38.75 27.93
N THR A 96 -2.26 -39.45 28.07
CA THR A 96 -3.22 -39.69 26.95
C THR A 96 -4.31 -38.62 26.96
N TRP A 97 -4.15 -37.58 26.12
CA TRP A 97 -5.10 -36.46 25.92
C TRP A 97 -5.73 -35.87 27.19
N SER A 98 -5.08 -36.03 28.35
CA SER A 98 -5.54 -35.69 29.69
C SER A 98 -5.71 -34.18 29.91
N TYR A 99 -5.53 -33.39 28.85
CA TYR A 99 -5.86 -31.99 28.83
C TYR A 99 -7.32 -31.75 28.40
N HIS A 100 -8.03 -32.62 27.66
CA HIS A 100 -9.42 -32.40 27.21
C HIS A 100 -10.51 -32.49 28.28
N TRP A 101 -10.16 -32.72 29.55
CA TRP A 101 -11.14 -32.82 30.65
C TRP A 101 -12.09 -31.64 30.76
N ASP A 102 -11.62 -30.39 30.57
CA ASP A 102 -12.49 -29.21 30.72
C ASP A 102 -13.64 -29.19 29.70
N PHE A 103 -13.42 -29.69 28.47
CA PHE A 103 -14.47 -29.82 27.45
C PHE A 103 -15.53 -30.85 27.87
N ASN A 104 -15.07 -32.02 28.29
CA ASN A 104 -15.95 -33.11 28.73
C ASN A 104 -16.73 -32.74 30.00
N ASN A 105 -16.07 -32.13 30.99
CA ASN A 105 -16.70 -31.70 32.23
C ASN A 105 -17.82 -30.71 32.00
N LEU A 106 -17.59 -29.69 31.16
CA LEU A 106 -18.59 -28.68 30.83
C LEU A 106 -19.79 -29.30 30.10
N ALA A 107 -19.54 -30.12 29.08
CA ALA A 107 -20.62 -30.77 28.34
C ALA A 107 -21.40 -31.77 29.21
N SER A 108 -20.71 -32.54 30.06
CA SER A 108 -21.30 -33.51 30.98
C SER A 108 -22.23 -32.86 32.01
N ILE A 109 -21.82 -31.75 32.63
CA ILE A 109 -22.66 -31.07 33.62
C ILE A 109 -23.85 -30.36 32.98
N GLU A 110 -23.66 -29.75 31.81
CA GLU A 110 -24.77 -29.09 31.09
C GLU A 110 -25.79 -30.12 30.58
N THR A 111 -25.32 -31.28 30.10
CA THR A 111 -26.21 -32.40 29.72
C THR A 111 -26.96 -32.95 30.92
N TYR A 112 -26.28 -33.11 32.07
CA TYR A 112 -26.92 -33.56 33.31
C TYR A 112 -28.05 -32.62 33.74
N VAL A 113 -27.80 -31.31 33.76
CA VAL A 113 -28.80 -30.30 34.14
C VAL A 113 -30.03 -30.36 33.22
N LEU A 114 -29.84 -30.60 31.92
CA LEU A 114 -30.94 -30.71 30.95
C LEU A 114 -31.72 -32.02 31.07
N LEU A 115 -31.10 -33.09 31.58
CA LEU A 115 -31.68 -34.44 31.63
C LEU A 115 -31.92 -34.96 33.06
N GLU A 116 -31.73 -34.16 34.11
CA GLU A 116 -31.79 -34.64 35.51
C GLU A 116 -33.11 -35.38 35.84
N GLY A 117 -34.25 -34.87 35.36
CA GLY A 117 -35.55 -35.54 35.54
C GLY A 117 -35.68 -36.86 34.77
N ALA A 118 -34.98 -36.99 33.64
CA ALA A 118 -34.90 -38.20 32.84
C ALA A 118 -33.94 -39.24 33.44
N ALA A 119 -32.80 -38.79 33.97
CA ALA A 119 -31.77 -39.63 34.60
C ALA A 119 -32.30 -40.30 35.89
N LYS A 120 -33.17 -39.62 36.63
CA LYS A 120 -33.84 -40.16 37.84
C LYS A 120 -34.93 -41.19 37.54
N ALA A 121 -35.44 -41.24 36.30
CA ALA A 121 -36.58 -42.07 35.91
C ALA A 121 -36.18 -43.43 35.28
N GLU A 122 -34.90 -43.66 34.98
CA GLU A 122 -34.44 -44.93 34.40
C GLU A 122 -34.08 -45.99 35.47
N PRO A 123 -34.54 -47.24 35.34
CA PRO A 123 -34.19 -48.33 36.26
C PRO A 123 -32.68 -48.63 36.26
N GLY A 124 -32.04 -48.66 37.44
CA GLY A 124 -30.58 -48.85 37.58
C GLY A 124 -29.76 -47.55 37.46
N SER A 125 -30.33 -46.43 37.91
CA SER A 125 -29.97 -45.06 37.55
C SER A 125 -28.47 -44.77 37.47
N LEU A 126 -28.07 -44.25 36.30
CA LEU A 126 -26.81 -43.51 36.13
C LEU A 126 -26.76 -42.24 36.98
N ASP A 127 -27.84 -41.82 37.64
CA ASP A 127 -27.87 -40.58 38.43
C ASP A 127 -26.79 -40.57 39.52
N GLU A 128 -26.65 -41.65 40.30
CA GLU A 128 -25.60 -41.73 41.33
C GLU A 128 -24.18 -41.77 40.72
N ASP A 129 -23.99 -42.56 39.66
CA ASP A 129 -22.70 -42.70 38.98
C ASP A 129 -22.26 -41.43 38.24
N TRP A 130 -23.21 -40.73 37.62
CA TRP A 130 -23.01 -39.49 36.89
C TRP A 130 -22.84 -38.32 37.85
N ARG A 131 -23.66 -38.21 38.91
CA ARG A 131 -23.42 -37.22 39.99
C ARG A 131 -22.07 -37.47 40.66
N GLY A 132 -21.73 -38.73 40.90
CA GLY A 132 -20.43 -39.16 41.40
C GLY A 132 -19.29 -38.67 40.51
N SER A 133 -19.37 -38.89 39.19
CA SER A 133 -18.34 -38.44 38.24
C SER A 133 -18.20 -36.91 38.21
N LEU A 134 -19.29 -36.15 38.28
CA LEU A 134 -19.26 -34.68 38.37
C LEU A 134 -18.62 -34.17 39.68
N HIS A 135 -18.74 -34.94 40.76
CA HIS A 135 -18.14 -34.60 42.05
C HIS A 135 -16.62 -34.76 42.09
N ILE A 136 -16.09 -35.79 41.44
CA ILE A 136 -14.66 -36.16 41.48
C ILE A 136 -13.91 -35.85 40.18
N TRP A 137 -14.51 -35.06 39.27
CA TRP A 137 -13.94 -34.80 37.96
C TRP A 137 -12.47 -34.35 38.01
N LYS A 138 -11.71 -34.66 36.96
CA LYS A 138 -10.32 -34.22 36.82
C LYS A 138 -10.31 -32.84 36.16
N THR A 139 -9.41 -31.96 36.56
CA THR A 139 -9.15 -30.66 35.90
C THR A 139 -7.75 -30.68 35.33
N ASN A 140 -7.54 -30.11 34.14
CA ASN A 140 -6.20 -30.00 33.58
C ASN A 140 -5.44 -28.79 34.16
N ALA A 141 -4.11 -28.77 33.99
CA ALA A 141 -3.24 -27.65 34.35
C ALA A 141 -2.92 -26.72 33.17
N HIS A 142 -3.64 -26.87 32.04
CA HIS A 142 -3.45 -26.04 30.86
C HIS A 142 -3.96 -24.62 31.13
N TRP A 143 -3.20 -23.64 30.65
CA TRP A 143 -3.33 -22.23 31.02
C TRP A 143 -3.79 -21.34 29.86
N ALA A 144 -3.98 -21.90 28.66
CA ALA A 144 -4.60 -21.16 27.58
C ALA A 144 -6.00 -20.68 27.98
N VAL A 145 -6.34 -19.48 27.57
CA VAL A 145 -7.43 -18.67 28.11
C VAL A 145 -8.79 -19.30 27.83
N ASN A 146 -8.96 -19.88 26.64
CA ASN A 146 -10.19 -20.63 26.31
C ASN A 146 -10.41 -21.82 27.27
N TRP A 147 -9.35 -22.54 27.65
CA TRP A 147 -9.40 -23.62 28.63
C TRP A 147 -9.79 -23.11 30.02
N VAL A 148 -9.16 -22.02 30.44
CA VAL A 148 -9.46 -21.39 31.73
C VAL A 148 -10.91 -20.88 31.77
N ALA A 149 -11.44 -20.35 30.65
CA ALA A 149 -12.83 -19.92 30.53
C ALA A 149 -13.83 -21.08 30.63
N MET A 150 -13.55 -22.20 29.97
CA MET A 150 -14.36 -23.43 30.12
C MET A 150 -14.37 -23.90 31.56
N ARG A 151 -13.19 -23.95 32.19
CA ARG A 151 -13.03 -24.36 33.59
C ARG A 151 -13.80 -23.45 34.53
N ALA A 152 -13.75 -22.13 34.32
CA ALA A 152 -14.52 -21.16 35.10
C ALA A 152 -16.02 -21.44 35.00
N LEU A 153 -16.55 -21.59 33.78
CA LEU A 153 -17.97 -21.88 33.55
C LEU A 153 -18.38 -23.23 34.17
N ALA A 154 -17.58 -24.27 34.00
CA ALA A 154 -17.83 -25.59 34.57
C ALA A 154 -17.88 -25.53 36.11
N HIS A 155 -16.96 -24.82 36.77
CA HIS A 155 -17.00 -24.64 38.22
C HIS A 155 -18.20 -23.79 38.68
N PHE A 156 -18.61 -22.76 37.95
CA PHE A 156 -19.87 -22.05 38.25
C PHE A 156 -21.06 -23.00 38.20
N ARG A 157 -21.17 -23.82 37.15
CA ARG A 157 -22.24 -24.82 37.03
C ARG A 157 -22.21 -25.85 38.15
N ARG A 158 -21.02 -26.31 38.52
CA ARG A 158 -20.86 -27.28 39.61
C ARG A 158 -21.20 -26.67 40.97
N HIS A 159 -20.87 -25.40 41.17
CA HIS A 159 -21.30 -24.65 42.34
C HIS A 159 -22.82 -24.49 42.37
N ASP A 160 -23.46 -24.13 41.27
CA ASP A 160 -24.92 -23.99 41.20
C ASP A 160 -25.63 -25.30 41.54
N LEU A 161 -25.09 -26.43 41.07
CA LEU A 161 -25.69 -27.75 41.27
C LEU A 161 -25.46 -28.31 42.68
N PHE A 162 -24.29 -28.07 43.28
CA PHE A 162 -23.90 -28.73 44.54
C PHE A 162 -23.57 -27.79 45.71
N GLY A 163 -23.69 -26.48 45.55
CA GLY A 163 -23.42 -25.48 46.59
C GLY A 163 -21.96 -25.39 47.07
N ARG A 164 -21.01 -25.98 46.33
CA ARG A 164 -19.60 -26.09 46.77
C ARG A 164 -18.90 -24.74 46.76
N ARG A 165 -18.58 -24.18 47.93
CA ARG A 165 -17.92 -22.85 48.05
C ARG A 165 -16.56 -22.78 47.36
N ARG A 166 -15.78 -23.87 47.38
CA ARG A 166 -14.47 -23.95 46.71
C ARG A 166 -14.59 -23.78 45.19
N ASP A 167 -15.66 -24.30 44.59
CA ASP A 167 -15.90 -24.17 43.15
C ASP A 167 -16.18 -22.71 42.78
N LEU A 168 -16.98 -22.00 43.58
CA LEU A 168 -17.25 -20.58 43.37
C LEU A 168 -15.97 -19.71 43.41
N LEU A 169 -15.12 -19.95 44.42
CA LEU A 169 -13.84 -19.22 44.54
C LEU A 169 -12.91 -19.51 43.35
N THR A 170 -12.85 -20.78 42.93
CA THR A 170 -12.06 -21.22 41.78
C THR A 170 -12.59 -20.60 40.47
N ALA A 171 -13.91 -20.60 40.29
CA ALA A 171 -14.57 -20.04 39.12
C ALA A 171 -14.32 -18.53 38.99
N ARG A 172 -14.43 -17.77 40.09
CA ARG A 172 -14.15 -16.32 40.12
C ARG A 172 -12.70 -16.01 39.77
N LYS A 173 -11.76 -16.72 40.38
CA LYS A 173 -10.32 -16.58 40.08
C LYS A 173 -10.04 -16.79 38.59
N TRP A 174 -10.63 -17.82 37.99
CA TRP A 174 -10.43 -18.11 36.57
C TRP A 174 -11.14 -17.13 35.66
N LEU A 175 -12.33 -16.65 36.03
CA LEU A 175 -13.03 -15.60 35.30
C LEU A 175 -12.20 -14.31 35.25
N GLU A 176 -11.61 -13.89 36.37
CA GLU A 176 -10.69 -12.74 36.42
C GLU A 176 -9.50 -12.93 35.47
N TYR A 177 -8.89 -14.12 35.47
CA TYR A 177 -7.78 -14.42 34.55
C TYR A 177 -8.18 -14.27 33.08
N VAL A 178 -9.40 -14.71 32.72
CA VAL A 178 -9.92 -14.64 31.34
C VAL A 178 -10.27 -13.21 30.96
N LEU A 179 -10.88 -12.43 31.85
CA LEU A 179 -11.18 -11.02 31.61
C LEU A 179 -9.90 -10.21 31.39
N ASP A 180 -8.84 -10.51 32.15
CA ASP A 180 -7.51 -9.91 32.02
C ASP A 180 -6.75 -10.35 30.74
N ALA A 181 -7.32 -11.23 29.91
CA ALA A 181 -6.74 -11.63 28.63
C ALA A 181 -7.31 -10.83 27.43
N GLN A 182 -8.28 -9.95 27.65
CA GLN A 182 -8.81 -9.09 26.61
C GLN A 182 -7.90 -7.87 26.41
N LEU A 183 -7.43 -7.70 25.18
CA LEU A 183 -6.69 -6.53 24.73
C LEU A 183 -7.62 -5.30 24.65
N PRO A 184 -7.07 -4.07 24.75
CA PRO A 184 -7.86 -2.84 24.67
C PRO A 184 -8.70 -2.71 23.39
N ASP A 185 -8.24 -3.24 22.26
CA ASP A 185 -8.99 -3.27 20.99
C ASP A 185 -10.08 -4.35 20.91
N GLY A 186 -10.24 -5.17 21.95
CA GLY A 186 -11.30 -6.17 22.08
C GLY A 186 -10.86 -7.61 21.79
N GLY A 187 -9.66 -7.82 21.22
CA GLY A 187 -9.09 -9.15 20.98
C GLY A 187 -8.91 -9.94 22.29
N ILE A 188 -9.18 -11.24 22.30
CA ILE A 188 -9.02 -12.08 23.52
C ILE A 188 -7.93 -13.09 23.25
N GLU A 189 -6.78 -12.90 23.89
CA GLU A 189 -5.63 -13.76 23.69
C GLU A 189 -5.96 -15.21 24.09
N ASP A 190 -5.57 -16.19 23.29
CA ASP A 190 -5.61 -17.61 23.67
C ASP A 190 -4.48 -17.92 24.66
N VAL A 191 -3.35 -17.25 24.50
CA VAL A 191 -2.20 -17.33 25.38
C VAL A 191 -1.67 -15.91 25.54
N LYS A 192 -1.76 -15.38 26.75
CA LYS A 192 -1.35 -14.00 27.07
C LYS A 192 0.07 -13.72 26.57
N GLY A 193 0.21 -12.69 25.74
CA GLY A 193 1.44 -12.25 25.10
C GLY A 193 2.01 -13.18 24.02
N LYS A 194 1.35 -14.30 23.66
CA LYS A 194 1.89 -15.25 22.66
C LYS A 194 0.95 -15.76 21.57
N SER A 195 -0.37 -15.68 21.72
CA SER A 195 -1.28 -15.98 20.59
C SER A 195 -2.69 -15.44 20.79
N LEU A 196 -3.29 -14.99 19.68
CA LEU A 196 -4.67 -14.47 19.56
C LEU A 196 -5.33 -15.01 18.27
N PRO A 197 -5.89 -16.24 18.26
CA PRO A 197 -6.52 -16.82 17.07
C PRO A 197 -8.03 -16.55 17.05
N SER A 198 -8.61 -16.28 15.87
CA SER A 198 -10.03 -15.89 15.72
C SER A 198 -10.98 -16.86 16.39
N GLN A 199 -10.74 -18.15 16.22
CA GLN A 199 -11.64 -19.18 16.73
C GLN A 199 -11.64 -19.29 18.26
N TYR A 200 -10.48 -19.18 18.93
CA TYR A 200 -10.43 -19.25 20.39
C TYR A 200 -10.84 -17.93 21.01
N HIS A 201 -10.61 -16.80 20.32
CA HIS A 201 -11.23 -15.53 20.64
C HIS A 201 -12.76 -15.65 20.66
N ALA A 202 -13.37 -16.10 19.54
CA ALA A 202 -14.82 -16.25 19.42
C ALA A 202 -15.36 -17.24 20.47
N TYR A 203 -14.71 -18.39 20.63
CA TYR A 203 -15.12 -19.39 21.61
C TYR A 203 -15.06 -18.87 23.05
N THR A 204 -13.99 -18.17 23.42
CA THR A 204 -13.86 -17.58 24.76
C THR A 204 -14.94 -16.53 25.02
N ALA A 205 -15.24 -15.69 24.03
CA ALA A 205 -16.34 -14.72 24.12
C ALA A 205 -17.71 -15.41 24.29
N CYS A 206 -17.94 -16.54 23.62
CA CYS A 206 -19.15 -17.34 23.79
C CYS A 206 -19.28 -17.91 25.21
N LEU A 207 -18.18 -18.40 25.79
CA LEU A 207 -18.16 -18.89 27.17
C LEU A 207 -18.40 -17.76 28.19
N LEU A 208 -17.80 -16.59 27.94
CA LEU A 208 -18.05 -15.38 28.74
C LEU A 208 -19.52 -14.97 28.68
N HIS A 209 -20.16 -14.98 27.51
CA HIS A 209 -21.59 -14.72 27.40
C HIS A 209 -22.44 -15.68 28.26
N ARG A 210 -22.07 -16.96 28.36
CA ARG A 210 -22.75 -17.90 29.28
C ARG A 210 -22.52 -17.60 30.76
N MET A 211 -21.61 -16.67 31.09
CA MET A 211 -21.32 -16.17 32.43
C MET A 211 -21.76 -14.71 32.65
N LEU A 212 -22.65 -14.16 31.81
CA LEU A 212 -23.11 -12.75 31.88
C LEU A 212 -23.46 -12.26 33.29
N ALA A 213 -24.21 -13.05 34.06
CA ALA A 213 -24.66 -12.67 35.40
C ALA A 213 -23.58 -12.85 36.49
N ARG A 214 -22.39 -13.36 36.16
CA ARG A 214 -21.34 -13.70 37.14
C ARG A 214 -20.38 -12.56 37.43
N HIS A 215 -20.24 -11.59 36.52
CA HIS A 215 -19.33 -10.47 36.69
C HIS A 215 -19.77 -9.26 35.84
N PRO A 216 -19.78 -8.04 36.38
CA PRO A 216 -20.33 -6.85 35.71
C PRO A 216 -19.56 -6.43 34.45
N ALA A 217 -18.29 -6.81 34.30
CA ALA A 217 -17.51 -6.51 33.09
C ALA A 217 -17.85 -7.40 31.89
N VAL A 218 -18.47 -8.57 32.11
CA VAL A 218 -18.69 -9.58 31.07
C VAL A 218 -19.51 -9.07 29.87
N PRO A 219 -20.63 -8.33 30.06
CA PRO A 219 -21.39 -7.79 28.92
C PRO A 219 -20.52 -6.93 27.99
N GLN A 220 -19.69 -6.04 28.56
CA GLN A 220 -18.82 -5.18 27.77
C GLN A 220 -17.69 -5.98 27.11
N THR A 221 -17.14 -6.99 27.77
CA THR A 221 -16.12 -7.87 27.18
C THR A 221 -16.65 -8.63 25.96
N VAL A 222 -17.87 -9.17 26.03
CA VAL A 222 -18.53 -9.86 24.90
C VAL A 222 -18.79 -8.89 23.75
N ARG A 223 -19.27 -7.68 24.06
CA ARG A 223 -19.51 -6.61 23.07
C ARG A 223 -18.22 -6.23 22.34
N SER A 224 -17.13 -5.95 23.07
CA SER A 224 -15.83 -5.61 22.48
C SER A 224 -15.27 -6.75 21.62
N ALA A 225 -15.46 -8.01 22.04
CA ALA A 225 -15.04 -9.17 21.26
C ALA A 225 -15.80 -9.29 19.93
N ALA A 226 -17.12 -9.04 19.94
CA ALA A 226 -17.90 -9.06 18.71
C ALA A 226 -17.50 -7.95 17.72
N LEU A 227 -17.24 -6.73 18.22
CA LEU A 227 -16.72 -5.62 17.41
C LEU A 227 -15.37 -5.95 16.77
N TRP A 228 -14.47 -6.57 17.54
CA TRP A 228 -13.19 -7.02 17.05
C TRP A 228 -13.34 -8.05 15.92
N LEU A 229 -14.22 -9.04 16.07
CA LEU A 229 -14.47 -10.04 15.02
C LEU A 229 -15.20 -9.45 13.80
N LEU A 230 -16.10 -8.48 13.99
CA LEU A 230 -16.78 -7.73 12.92
C LEU A 230 -15.80 -6.90 12.07
N ALA A 231 -14.69 -6.44 12.63
CA ALA A 231 -13.67 -5.76 11.85
C ALA A 231 -13.03 -6.71 10.82
N LEU A 232 -12.88 -7.98 11.18
CA LEU A 232 -12.10 -8.98 10.45
C LEU A 232 -12.92 -9.78 9.44
N ILE A 233 -14.26 -9.74 9.52
CA ILE A 233 -15.12 -10.57 8.68
C ILE A 233 -15.08 -10.15 7.20
N GLY A 234 -14.74 -11.07 6.30
CA GLY A 234 -14.81 -10.88 4.86
C GLY A 234 -16.27 -10.77 4.36
N PRO A 235 -16.49 -10.17 3.17
CA PRO A 235 -17.83 -10.08 2.58
C PRO A 235 -18.45 -11.45 2.22
N ASP A 236 -17.66 -12.52 2.20
CA ASP A 236 -18.08 -13.91 1.97
C ASP A 236 -18.36 -14.69 3.28
N GLY A 237 -18.30 -14.02 4.44
CA GLY A 237 -18.48 -14.64 5.75
C GLY A 237 -17.22 -15.30 6.33
N GLU A 238 -16.05 -15.10 5.73
CA GLU A 238 -14.80 -15.52 6.36
C GLU A 238 -14.50 -14.68 7.60
N CYS A 239 -14.58 -15.27 8.79
CA CYS A 239 -14.22 -14.64 10.06
C CYS A 239 -13.17 -15.44 10.84
N ASN A 240 -12.74 -16.61 10.34
CA ASN A 240 -11.74 -17.47 10.95
C ASN A 240 -10.45 -17.48 10.12
N ALA A 241 -10.00 -16.28 9.71
CA ALA A 241 -8.89 -16.09 8.79
C ALA A 241 -7.50 -16.17 9.45
N PHE A 242 -7.40 -16.22 10.79
CA PHE A 242 -6.10 -16.07 11.45
C PHE A 242 -5.88 -16.84 12.75
N GLY A 243 -4.62 -17.25 12.93
CA GLY A 243 -4.12 -17.96 14.10
C GLY A 243 -4.29 -19.48 14.03
N ARG A 244 -3.93 -20.17 15.11
CA ARG A 244 -4.00 -21.64 15.22
C ARG A 244 -5.43 -22.14 14.96
N GLY A 245 -5.58 -22.98 13.94
CA GLY A 245 -6.85 -23.60 13.57
C GLY A 245 -7.81 -22.70 12.77
N GLN A 246 -7.29 -21.66 12.14
CA GLN A 246 -7.99 -20.94 11.06
C GLN A 246 -8.75 -21.87 10.10
N GLY A 247 -9.87 -21.39 9.59
CA GLY A 247 -10.75 -22.16 8.72
C GLY A 247 -11.43 -23.37 9.36
N GLN A 248 -11.14 -23.74 10.61
CA GLN A 248 -11.82 -24.85 11.28
C GLN A 248 -13.29 -24.53 11.52
N ILE A 249 -14.14 -25.53 11.32
CA ILE A 249 -15.61 -25.38 11.32
C ILE A 249 -16.17 -24.83 12.62
N PHE A 250 -15.58 -25.19 13.74
CA PHE A 250 -16.10 -24.76 15.03
C PHE A 250 -15.93 -23.26 15.29
N GLY A 251 -14.88 -22.64 14.72
CA GLY A 251 -14.67 -21.19 14.83
C GLY A 251 -15.82 -20.40 14.23
N TYR A 252 -16.38 -20.89 13.11
CA TYR A 252 -17.55 -20.28 12.47
C TYR A 252 -18.83 -20.49 13.29
N ALA A 253 -19.04 -21.69 13.85
CA ALA A 253 -20.18 -21.95 14.73
C ALA A 253 -20.18 -21.03 15.97
N CYS A 254 -19.01 -20.82 16.57
CA CYS A 254 -18.82 -19.85 17.66
C CYS A 254 -19.05 -18.40 17.19
N ALA A 255 -18.62 -18.03 15.99
CA ALA A 255 -18.85 -16.68 15.45
C ALA A 255 -20.36 -16.39 15.29
N VAL A 256 -21.15 -17.35 14.78
CA VAL A 256 -22.61 -17.23 14.70
C VAL A 256 -23.22 -17.02 16.09
N TYR A 257 -22.81 -17.80 17.09
CA TYR A 257 -23.23 -17.61 18.48
C TYR A 257 -22.88 -16.20 18.99
N LEU A 258 -21.64 -15.77 18.80
CA LEU A 258 -21.13 -14.49 19.29
C LEU A 258 -21.88 -13.31 18.67
N PHE A 259 -22.11 -13.31 17.36
CA PHE A 259 -22.85 -12.22 16.71
C PHE A 259 -24.30 -12.17 17.20
N ARG A 260 -24.97 -13.32 17.37
CA ARG A 260 -26.31 -13.35 17.97
C ARG A 260 -26.33 -12.84 19.41
N ALA A 261 -25.37 -13.27 20.22
CA ALA A 261 -25.21 -12.80 21.60
C ALA A 261 -24.99 -11.27 21.66
N ALA A 262 -24.11 -10.75 20.82
CA ALA A 262 -23.83 -9.32 20.75
C ALA A 262 -25.03 -8.50 20.27
N ALA A 263 -25.78 -9.00 19.28
CA ALA A 263 -27.03 -8.38 18.83
C ALA A 263 -28.10 -8.30 19.92
N ALA A 264 -28.15 -9.32 20.80
CA ALA A 264 -29.09 -9.34 21.93
C ALA A 264 -28.64 -8.42 23.08
N LEU A 265 -27.33 -8.23 23.25
CA LEU A 265 -26.76 -7.35 24.27
C LEU A 265 -26.77 -5.86 23.87
N ASP A 266 -26.60 -5.57 22.58
CA ASP A 266 -26.47 -4.22 22.05
C ASP A 266 -27.30 -4.04 20.78
N PRO A 267 -28.47 -3.37 20.87
CA PRO A 267 -29.34 -3.08 19.72
C PRO A 267 -28.64 -2.29 18.59
N GLU A 268 -27.61 -1.50 18.89
CA GLU A 268 -26.88 -0.73 17.86
C GLU A 268 -25.99 -1.64 17.00
N LEU A 269 -25.50 -2.75 17.56
CA LEU A 269 -24.72 -3.74 16.82
C LEU A 269 -25.59 -4.73 16.05
N ALA A 270 -26.88 -4.81 16.39
CA ALA A 270 -27.78 -5.82 15.85
C ALA A 270 -27.83 -5.87 14.31
N PRO A 271 -27.87 -4.75 13.54
CA PRO A 271 -27.87 -4.81 12.08
C PRO A 271 -26.61 -5.46 11.49
N ARG A 272 -25.43 -5.11 12.03
CA ARG A 272 -24.13 -5.63 11.56
C ARG A 272 -23.91 -7.07 12.00
N CYS A 273 -24.35 -7.42 13.21
CA CYS A 273 -24.31 -8.78 13.71
C CYS A 273 -25.28 -9.71 12.96
N ARG A 274 -26.47 -9.23 12.56
CA ARG A 274 -27.38 -9.99 11.69
C ARG A 274 -26.72 -10.30 10.35
N TRP A 275 -26.18 -9.28 9.68
CA TRP A 275 -25.46 -9.44 8.42
C TRP A 275 -24.29 -10.42 8.57
N ALA A 276 -23.46 -10.26 9.59
CA ALA A 276 -22.30 -11.13 9.82
C ALA A 276 -22.70 -12.57 10.11
N SER A 277 -23.71 -12.79 10.97
CA SER A 277 -24.27 -14.11 11.26
C SER A 277 -24.80 -14.78 9.99
N ALA A 278 -25.54 -14.05 9.15
CA ALA A 278 -26.07 -14.56 7.90
C ALA A 278 -24.93 -14.98 6.95
N LYS A 279 -23.89 -14.15 6.79
CA LYS A 279 -22.74 -14.47 5.94
C LYS A 279 -21.94 -15.68 6.41
N VAL A 280 -21.76 -15.85 7.72
CA VAL A 280 -21.09 -17.04 8.26
C VAL A 280 -21.94 -18.30 8.05
N LEU A 281 -23.27 -18.22 8.21
CA LEU A 281 -24.17 -19.35 7.95
C LEU A 281 -24.20 -19.73 6.46
N GLU A 282 -24.28 -18.75 5.55
CA GLU A 282 -24.14 -18.96 4.09
C GLU A 282 -22.82 -19.69 3.76
N ARG A 283 -21.73 -19.30 4.42
CA ARG A 283 -20.42 -19.94 4.26
C ARG A 283 -20.46 -21.39 4.75
N LEU A 284 -20.96 -21.65 5.95
CA LEU A 284 -21.06 -23.02 6.49
C LEU A 284 -21.94 -23.92 5.62
N ALA A 285 -23.05 -23.39 5.10
CA ALA A 285 -23.94 -24.12 4.19
C ALA A 285 -23.20 -24.55 2.90
N ARG A 286 -22.36 -23.67 2.34
CA ARG A 286 -21.55 -23.96 1.14
C ARG A 286 -20.60 -25.14 1.28
N PHE A 287 -20.19 -25.46 2.52
CA PHE A 287 -19.25 -26.54 2.82
C PHE A 287 -19.91 -27.75 3.50
N GLN A 288 -21.22 -27.74 3.74
CA GLN A 288 -21.91 -28.89 4.32
C GLN A 288 -22.04 -29.99 3.26
N ASP A 289 -21.61 -31.19 3.60
CA ASP A 289 -21.79 -32.39 2.80
C ASP A 289 -23.29 -32.76 2.74
N PRO A 290 -23.77 -33.37 1.64
CA PRO A 290 -25.15 -33.86 1.55
C PRO A 290 -25.58 -34.78 2.70
N GLU A 291 -24.66 -35.50 3.34
CA GLU A 291 -24.94 -36.32 4.51
C GLU A 291 -25.13 -35.54 5.82
N GLY A 292 -24.82 -34.23 5.81
CA GLY A 292 -25.06 -33.29 6.90
C GLY A 292 -23.81 -32.87 7.70
N TRP A 293 -22.64 -33.45 7.43
CA TRP A 293 -21.39 -33.12 8.13
C TRP A 293 -20.58 -32.05 7.39
N TRP A 294 -19.63 -31.42 8.06
CA TRP A 294 -18.68 -30.48 7.44
C TRP A 294 -17.26 -31.02 7.45
N PRO A 295 -16.45 -30.76 6.42
CA PRO A 295 -15.01 -31.00 6.50
C PRO A 295 -14.42 -30.22 7.68
N LEU A 296 -13.45 -30.77 8.41
CA LEU A 296 -12.80 -30.11 9.54
C LEU A 296 -12.42 -28.64 9.29
N VAL A 297 -11.98 -28.33 8.07
CA VAL A 297 -11.65 -26.99 7.58
C VAL A 297 -12.56 -26.68 6.39
N THR A 298 -13.07 -25.45 6.30
CA THR A 298 -13.95 -24.97 5.22
C THR A 298 -13.18 -24.77 3.89
N ASN A 299 -12.65 -25.86 3.35
CA ASN A 299 -12.01 -25.95 2.04
C ASN A 299 -12.40 -27.23 1.31
N ARG A 300 -12.10 -27.31 0.01
CA ARG A 300 -12.48 -28.44 -0.86
C ARG A 300 -11.33 -29.44 -1.11
N LEU A 301 -10.23 -29.35 -0.36
CA LEU A 301 -9.10 -30.26 -0.57
C LEU A 301 -9.41 -31.67 -0.05
N PRO A 302 -8.88 -32.73 -0.69
CA PRO A 302 -8.96 -34.09 -0.17
C PRO A 302 -8.34 -34.18 1.23
N VAL A 303 -8.90 -35.02 2.10
CA VAL A 303 -8.45 -35.20 3.50
C VAL A 303 -6.93 -35.44 3.59
N ALA A 304 -6.40 -36.34 2.77
CA ALA A 304 -4.97 -36.66 2.72
C ALA A 304 -4.04 -35.51 2.27
N ARG A 305 -4.59 -34.43 1.69
CA ARG A 305 -3.84 -33.24 1.20
C ARG A 305 -4.06 -32.00 2.06
N ARG A 306 -4.93 -32.09 3.07
CA ARG A 306 -4.98 -31.08 4.11
C ARG A 306 -3.71 -31.37 4.94
N ALA A 307 -2.62 -30.63 4.79
CA ALA A 307 -1.60 -30.58 5.85
C ALA A 307 -2.11 -29.62 6.95
N GLY A 308 -1.61 -29.72 8.17
CA GLY A 308 -2.09 -28.95 9.32
C GLY A 308 -2.60 -29.77 10.51
N TRP A 309 -2.52 -31.09 10.44
CA TRP A 309 -3.22 -31.97 11.36
C TRP A 309 -2.37 -32.21 12.60
N TYR A 310 -2.99 -32.04 13.76
CA TYR A 310 -2.51 -32.72 14.93
C TYR A 310 -3.12 -34.11 14.87
N ASP A 311 -2.38 -35.12 15.33
CA ASP A 311 -2.81 -36.53 15.34
C ASP A 311 -4.09 -36.81 16.16
N TYR A 312 -4.69 -35.77 16.77
CA TYR A 312 -5.91 -35.80 17.57
C TYR A 312 -7.12 -35.05 16.98
N HIS A 313 -7.02 -34.48 15.79
CA HIS A 313 -8.16 -33.78 15.20
C HIS A 313 -9.09 -34.75 14.46
N HIS A 314 -10.18 -35.11 15.11
CA HIS A 314 -11.15 -36.09 14.62
C HIS A 314 -12.38 -35.41 13.99
N GLN A 315 -12.83 -35.93 12.85
CA GLN A 315 -13.94 -35.41 12.05
C GLN A 315 -15.24 -35.32 12.87
N SER A 316 -15.54 -36.38 13.60
CA SER A 316 -16.68 -36.52 14.51
C SER A 316 -16.64 -35.51 15.66
N VAL A 317 -15.47 -35.28 16.25
CA VAL A 317 -15.27 -34.37 17.39
C VAL A 317 -15.64 -32.93 17.04
N TYR A 318 -15.10 -32.41 15.93
CA TYR A 318 -15.32 -31.02 15.54
C TYR A 318 -16.70 -30.78 14.94
N ASN A 319 -17.31 -31.80 14.33
CA ASN A 319 -18.71 -31.74 13.91
C ASN A 319 -19.65 -31.74 15.12
N ALA A 320 -19.41 -32.58 16.13
CA ALA A 320 -20.16 -32.56 17.39
C ALA A 320 -20.07 -31.20 18.07
N PHE A 321 -18.87 -30.61 18.09
CA PHE A 321 -18.67 -29.26 18.61
C PHE A 321 -19.42 -28.20 17.79
N ALA A 322 -19.26 -28.17 16.47
CA ALA A 322 -19.93 -27.17 15.62
C ALA A 322 -21.45 -27.27 15.70
N ALA A 323 -22.00 -28.50 15.67
CA ALA A 323 -23.44 -28.75 15.80
C ALA A 323 -23.98 -28.29 17.16
N LEU A 324 -23.25 -28.55 18.25
CA LEU A 324 -23.58 -28.04 19.58
C LEU A 324 -23.66 -26.51 19.59
N TRP A 325 -22.64 -25.82 19.08
CA TRP A 325 -22.59 -24.36 19.16
C TRP A 325 -23.61 -23.67 18.24
N LEU A 326 -23.94 -24.25 17.09
CA LEU A 326 -25.07 -23.80 16.27
C LEU A 326 -26.41 -24.02 16.98
N THR A 327 -26.58 -25.16 17.68
CA THR A 327 -27.77 -25.43 18.51
C THR A 327 -27.88 -24.43 19.67
N LEU A 328 -26.77 -24.10 20.30
CA LEU A 328 -26.74 -23.06 21.34
C LEU A 328 -27.04 -21.67 20.75
N ALA A 329 -26.55 -21.37 19.55
CA ALA A 329 -26.80 -20.11 18.87
C ALA A 329 -28.28 -19.96 18.48
N SER A 330 -28.96 -21.06 18.11
CA SER A 330 -30.38 -21.05 17.80
C SER A 330 -31.25 -20.64 18.99
N GLY A 331 -30.79 -20.90 20.22
CA GLY A 331 -31.45 -20.51 21.46
C GLY A 331 -31.32 -19.03 21.82
N ILE A 332 -30.50 -18.25 21.09
CA ILE A 332 -30.41 -16.79 21.24
C ILE A 332 -31.31 -16.15 20.18
N PRO A 333 -32.40 -15.47 20.58
CA PRO A 333 -33.28 -14.79 19.63
C PRO A 333 -32.52 -13.72 18.86
N LEU A 334 -32.67 -13.72 17.54
CA LEU A 334 -32.17 -12.67 16.68
C LEU A 334 -33.37 -11.97 16.07
N SER A 335 -33.78 -10.83 16.64
CA SER A 335 -34.98 -10.10 16.21
C SER A 335 -34.91 -9.76 14.71
N PRO A 336 -36.00 -9.95 13.93
CA PRO A 336 -36.06 -9.53 12.54
C PRO A 336 -35.74 -8.04 12.42
N GLY A 337 -35.00 -7.67 11.39
CA GLY A 337 -34.61 -6.28 11.16
C GLY A 337 -33.61 -6.16 10.02
N PRO A 338 -33.19 -4.93 9.67
CA PRO A 338 -32.28 -4.69 8.57
C PRO A 338 -30.93 -5.36 8.82
N GLU A 339 -30.35 -5.91 7.76
CA GLU A 339 -28.96 -6.37 7.71
C GLU A 339 -28.10 -5.26 7.11
N GLU A 340 -27.01 -4.90 7.81
CA GLU A 340 -26.10 -3.83 7.38
C GLU A 340 -24.69 -4.40 7.33
N ALA A 341 -24.05 -4.39 6.16
CA ALA A 341 -22.64 -4.71 6.07
C ALA A 341 -21.84 -3.63 6.84
N PRO A 342 -20.68 -3.96 7.43
CA PRO A 342 -19.82 -2.94 8.00
C PRO A 342 -19.49 -1.88 6.96
N GLU A 343 -19.54 -0.61 7.35
CA GLU A 343 -19.29 0.52 6.45
C GLU A 343 -17.90 0.43 5.80
N PRO A 344 -17.74 0.93 4.56
CA PRO A 344 -16.42 1.15 3.98
C PRO A 344 -15.56 2.00 4.94
N GLY A 345 -14.34 1.55 5.19
CA GLY A 345 -13.48 2.18 6.18
C GLY A 345 -12.20 1.41 6.41
N VAL A 346 -11.41 1.91 7.35
CA VAL A 346 -10.17 1.27 7.80
C VAL A 346 -10.29 1.04 9.30
N VAL A 347 -10.11 -0.19 9.75
CA VAL A 347 -10.14 -0.55 11.16
C VAL A 347 -8.77 -1.10 11.53
N TRP A 348 -8.04 -0.38 12.38
CA TRP A 348 -6.77 -0.84 12.94
C TRP A 348 -7.00 -1.33 14.37
N LEU A 349 -6.89 -2.64 14.57
CA LEU A 349 -6.86 -3.31 15.87
C LEU A 349 -5.42 -3.31 16.37
N LYS A 350 -5.04 -2.22 17.04
CA LYS A 350 -3.64 -1.88 17.34
C LYS A 350 -2.96 -2.91 18.21
N ASP A 351 -3.60 -3.28 19.32
CA ASP A 351 -3.05 -4.22 20.29
C ASP A 351 -2.97 -5.63 19.72
N SER A 352 -3.86 -5.97 18.78
CA SER A 352 -3.89 -7.24 18.06
C SER A 352 -2.94 -7.30 16.87
N GLY A 353 -2.41 -6.15 16.42
CA GLY A 353 -1.58 -6.07 15.22
C GLY A 353 -2.33 -6.38 13.92
N LEU A 354 -3.63 -6.09 13.84
CA LEU A 354 -4.46 -6.38 12.66
C LEU A 354 -5.02 -5.10 12.04
N LEU A 355 -5.11 -5.09 10.71
CA LEU A 355 -5.66 -3.99 9.94
C LEU A 355 -6.66 -4.54 8.92
N ALA A 356 -7.92 -4.14 9.05
CA ALA A 356 -8.95 -4.44 8.08
C ALA A 356 -9.25 -3.20 7.24
N VAL A 357 -9.28 -3.37 5.92
CA VAL A 357 -9.62 -2.31 4.96
C VAL A 357 -10.83 -2.77 4.15
N ARG A 358 -11.92 -2.01 4.24
CA ARG A 358 -13.15 -2.28 3.51
C ARG A 358 -13.45 -1.13 2.56
N ARG A 359 -13.74 -1.45 1.31
CA ARG A 359 -14.17 -0.53 0.26
C ARG A 359 -15.36 -1.14 -0.48
N LYS A 360 -16.07 -0.32 -1.25
CA LYS A 360 -17.28 -0.76 -2.00
C LYS A 360 -17.04 -2.00 -2.88
N ARG A 361 -15.86 -2.11 -3.48
CA ARG A 361 -15.52 -3.21 -4.41
C ARG A 361 -14.52 -4.22 -3.85
N TRP A 362 -13.92 -3.98 -2.68
CA TRP A 362 -12.93 -4.91 -2.14
C TRP A 362 -12.77 -4.86 -0.62
N PHE A 363 -12.30 -5.96 -0.07
CA PHE A 363 -11.94 -6.13 1.33
C PHE A 363 -10.53 -6.69 1.42
N ALA A 364 -9.69 -6.12 2.29
CA ALA A 364 -8.38 -6.66 2.60
C ALA A 364 -8.14 -6.74 4.11
N LEU A 365 -7.55 -7.84 4.55
CA LEU A 365 -7.07 -8.03 5.92
C LEU A 365 -5.54 -8.09 5.90
N PHE A 366 -4.91 -7.34 6.77
CA PHE A 366 -3.47 -7.33 6.96
C PHE A 366 -3.10 -7.61 8.41
N ALA A 367 -1.90 -8.15 8.62
CA ALA A 367 -1.29 -8.27 9.94
C ALA A 367 0.05 -7.55 9.94
N ALA A 368 0.23 -6.73 10.97
CA ALA A 368 1.49 -6.08 11.31
C ALA A 368 2.21 -6.98 12.32
N GLY A 369 3.38 -7.50 11.96
CA GLY A 369 4.11 -8.46 12.80
C GLY A 369 4.38 -8.01 14.24
N SER A 370 4.63 -9.01 15.11
CA SER A 370 5.10 -8.92 16.50
C SER A 370 4.52 -7.83 17.41
N GLN A 371 3.26 -7.40 17.25
CA GLN A 371 2.55 -6.62 18.28
C GLN A 371 1.58 -7.51 19.09
N GLY A 372 1.64 -7.35 20.41
CA GLY A 372 0.65 -7.82 21.41
C GLY A 372 0.58 -9.31 21.69
N ALA A 373 0.50 -10.17 20.67
CA ALA A 373 0.14 -11.58 20.83
C ALA A 373 1.12 -12.57 20.19
N GLY A 374 2.42 -12.23 20.07
CA GLY A 374 3.51 -13.16 19.76
C GLY A 374 3.47 -13.93 18.42
N TYR A 375 2.64 -13.53 17.46
CA TYR A 375 2.70 -14.06 16.10
C TYR A 375 3.97 -13.58 15.39
N ALA A 376 4.84 -14.52 15.00
CA ALA A 376 5.93 -14.23 14.08
C ALA A 376 5.40 -14.32 12.65
N THR A 377 4.85 -13.22 12.15
CA THR A 377 4.73 -13.03 10.70
C THR A 377 6.10 -12.63 10.15
N GLU A 378 6.26 -12.66 8.83
CA GLU A 378 7.36 -11.94 8.18
C GLU A 378 7.39 -10.50 8.72
N ALA A 379 8.58 -9.90 8.88
CA ALA A 379 8.70 -8.52 9.32
C ALA A 379 7.96 -7.59 8.33
N GLY A 380 7.01 -6.79 8.83
CA GLY A 380 6.19 -5.89 8.01
C GLY A 380 4.68 -6.13 8.14
N ILE A 381 3.92 -5.42 7.30
CA ILE A 381 2.46 -5.59 7.16
C ILE A 381 2.20 -6.52 5.97
N THR A 382 1.67 -7.72 6.21
CA THR A 382 1.44 -8.74 5.16
C THR A 382 -0.06 -8.83 4.84
N PRO A 383 -0.47 -8.85 3.55
CA PRO A 383 -1.85 -9.15 3.20
C PRO A 383 -2.19 -10.61 3.51
N HIS A 384 -3.32 -10.83 4.17
CA HIS A 384 -3.82 -12.14 4.60
C HIS A 384 -5.13 -12.52 3.95
N GLN A 385 -5.95 -11.55 3.58
CA GLN A 385 -7.13 -11.79 2.78
C GLN A 385 -7.30 -10.65 1.80
N LEU A 386 -7.69 -10.98 0.58
CA LEU A 386 -8.13 -10.02 -0.42
C LEU A 386 -9.36 -10.59 -1.13
N VAL A 387 -10.44 -9.83 -1.08
CA VAL A 387 -11.70 -10.12 -1.78
C VAL A 387 -12.01 -8.95 -2.69
N TRP A 388 -12.39 -9.21 -3.94
CA TRP A 388 -12.77 -8.20 -4.92
C TRP A 388 -14.11 -8.59 -5.55
N GLU A 389 -15.09 -7.69 -5.48
CA GLU A 389 -16.44 -7.87 -6.03
C GLU A 389 -17.10 -9.20 -5.62
N GLY A 390 -16.85 -9.64 -4.39
CA GLY A 390 -17.38 -10.90 -3.86
C GLY A 390 -16.59 -12.15 -4.24
N HIS A 391 -15.52 -12.01 -5.03
CA HIS A 391 -14.59 -13.07 -5.39
C HIS A 391 -13.37 -13.09 -4.47
N ASP A 392 -13.11 -14.23 -3.85
CA ASP A 392 -11.90 -14.46 -3.07
C ASP A 392 -10.69 -14.52 -4.01
N LEU A 393 -9.90 -13.45 -4.05
CA LEU A 393 -8.70 -13.37 -4.89
C LEU A 393 -7.52 -14.07 -4.23
N PHE A 394 -7.40 -13.91 -2.91
CA PHE A 394 -6.28 -14.42 -2.16
C PHE A 394 -6.63 -14.58 -0.68
N ARG A 395 -6.16 -15.67 -0.08
CA ARG A 395 -6.25 -15.90 1.36
C ARG A 395 -4.99 -16.60 1.85
N TYR A 396 -4.19 -15.89 2.64
CA TYR A 396 -2.99 -16.40 3.27
C TYR A 396 -3.19 -16.54 4.78
N PRO A 397 -3.00 -17.73 5.32
CA PRO A 397 -3.20 -17.98 6.74
C PRO A 397 -2.18 -17.30 7.66
N LEU A 398 -2.63 -16.88 8.84
CA LEU A 398 -1.79 -16.37 9.94
C LEU A 398 -1.39 -17.52 10.87
N GLY A 399 -0.18 -18.04 10.75
CA GLY A 399 0.34 -19.06 11.66
C GLY A 399 0.98 -18.48 12.93
N PRO A 400 0.94 -19.18 14.09
CA PRO A 400 1.78 -18.85 15.25
C PRO A 400 3.28 -18.88 14.87
N GLY A 401 4.05 -17.95 15.46
CA GLY A 401 5.51 -17.95 15.31
C GLY A 401 6.19 -19.16 15.94
N ALA A 402 7.48 -19.36 15.66
CA ALA A 402 8.26 -20.52 16.09
C ALA A 402 8.46 -20.69 17.63
N GLY A 403 7.76 -19.96 18.49
CA GLY A 403 7.78 -20.16 19.94
C GLY A 403 6.84 -21.27 20.42
N LYS A 404 7.14 -21.91 21.56
CA LYS A 404 6.45 -23.06 22.24
C LYS A 404 6.20 -24.32 21.38
N TYR A 405 5.94 -24.16 20.09
CA TYR A 405 5.75 -25.20 19.09
C TYR A 405 6.96 -25.35 18.18
N GLY A 406 7.86 -24.37 18.01
CA GLY A 406 9.00 -24.51 17.08
C GLY A 406 10.07 -25.54 17.45
N GLU A 407 10.21 -25.91 18.74
CA GLU A 407 11.09 -27.01 19.15
C GLU A 407 10.35 -28.37 19.20
N GLY A 408 9.06 -28.38 19.58
CA GLY A 408 8.24 -29.59 19.64
C GLY A 408 7.63 -30.03 18.30
N ALA A 409 7.48 -29.12 17.34
CA ALA A 409 6.89 -29.37 16.03
C ALA A 409 7.78 -30.20 15.11
N ARG A 410 9.10 -30.14 15.33
CA ARG A 410 10.11 -30.92 14.58
C ARG A 410 9.99 -32.43 14.76
N ASN A 411 9.40 -32.87 15.87
CA ASN A 411 9.32 -34.29 16.21
C ASN A 411 7.90 -34.87 16.07
N GLN A 412 6.91 -34.06 15.61
CA GLN A 412 5.49 -34.44 15.52
C GLN A 412 4.91 -34.23 14.10
N GLY A 413 5.74 -34.06 13.06
CA GLY A 413 5.27 -33.80 11.69
C GLY A 413 4.56 -32.44 11.50
N GLN A 414 4.58 -31.57 12.52
CA GLN A 414 3.90 -30.27 12.53
C GLN A 414 4.65 -29.21 11.72
N GLU A 415 5.82 -29.51 11.20
CA GLU A 415 6.55 -28.62 10.29
C GLU A 415 5.89 -28.50 8.90
N ALA A 416 5.06 -29.47 8.51
CA ALA A 416 4.07 -29.31 7.43
C ALA A 416 2.89 -28.38 7.81
N ASN A 417 2.73 -28.10 9.11
CA ASN A 417 1.63 -27.34 9.72
C ASN A 417 2.06 -25.95 10.20
N CYS A 418 3.36 -25.68 10.27
CA CYS A 418 3.92 -24.36 10.49
C CYS A 418 3.93 -23.67 9.13
N TRP A 419 2.96 -22.80 8.90
CA TRP A 419 2.78 -22.00 7.69
C TRP A 419 3.84 -20.89 7.59
N SER A 420 5.11 -21.31 7.66
CA SER A 420 6.24 -20.66 7.00
C SER A 420 5.95 -20.70 5.50
N PRO A 421 6.40 -19.70 4.70
CA PRO A 421 6.01 -19.59 3.30
C PRO A 421 6.36 -20.82 2.44
N LEU A 422 7.21 -21.75 2.93
CA LEU A 422 7.56 -23.05 2.34
C LEU A 422 7.99 -24.06 3.43
N TRP A 423 7.70 -25.34 3.25
CA TRP A 423 8.23 -26.46 4.05
C TRP A 423 8.80 -27.58 3.15
N ARG A 424 9.72 -28.41 3.66
CA ARG A 424 10.24 -29.62 2.97
C ARG A 424 10.46 -30.75 3.97
N ASP A 425 10.21 -31.99 3.56
CA ASP A 425 10.55 -33.19 4.33
C ASP A 425 11.98 -33.65 3.98
N GLY A 426 12.93 -33.51 4.92
CA GLY A 426 14.33 -33.88 4.70
C GLY A 426 14.96 -33.20 3.46
N ASP A 427 15.43 -34.01 2.52
CA ASP A 427 15.95 -33.56 1.21
C ASP A 427 14.93 -33.67 0.06
N GLY A 428 13.65 -33.89 0.39
CA GLY A 428 12.55 -33.90 -0.56
C GLY A 428 12.21 -32.52 -1.16
N PRO A 429 11.28 -32.48 -2.14
CA PRO A 429 10.87 -31.24 -2.79
C PRO A 429 10.16 -30.28 -1.82
N TRP A 430 10.37 -28.97 -2.00
CA TRP A 430 9.67 -27.93 -1.26
C TRP A 430 8.17 -27.96 -1.57
N GLN A 431 7.35 -27.89 -0.53
CA GLN A 431 5.89 -27.95 -0.59
C GLN A 431 5.27 -26.60 -0.25
N ALA A 432 4.20 -26.24 -0.95
CA ALA A 432 3.39 -25.07 -0.68
C ALA A 432 2.46 -25.30 0.52
N PRO A 433 2.00 -24.24 1.20
CA PRO A 433 1.17 -24.40 2.39
C PRO A 433 -0.21 -25.01 2.10
N ALA A 434 -0.73 -25.75 3.07
CA ALA A 434 -1.86 -26.68 2.95
C ALA A 434 -3.27 -26.08 2.78
N GLY A 435 -3.55 -25.49 1.62
CA GLY A 435 -4.80 -24.73 1.42
C GLY A 435 -4.65 -23.65 0.36
N ALA A 436 -3.40 -23.35 -0.01
CA ALA A 436 -3.07 -22.56 -1.17
C ALA A 436 -3.25 -23.46 -2.42
N GLU A 437 -4.27 -23.20 -3.24
CA GLU A 437 -4.40 -23.81 -4.58
C GLU A 437 -3.28 -23.25 -5.49
N GLY A 438 -2.03 -23.69 -5.29
CA GLY A 438 -0.86 -23.08 -5.92
C GLY A 438 0.23 -24.06 -6.32
N THR A 439 0.97 -23.67 -7.37
CA THR A 439 2.14 -24.37 -7.86
C THR A 439 3.40 -23.66 -7.37
N LEU A 440 4.28 -24.40 -6.69
CA LEU A 440 5.62 -23.94 -6.40
C LEU A 440 6.54 -24.41 -7.54
N VAL A 441 7.15 -23.48 -8.25
CA VAL A 441 8.07 -23.79 -9.37
C VAL A 441 9.46 -23.21 -9.11
N PRO A 442 10.53 -23.87 -9.58
CA PRO A 442 11.88 -23.30 -9.53
C PRO A 442 11.94 -21.98 -10.33
N GLY A 443 12.46 -20.93 -9.70
CA GLY A 443 12.77 -19.66 -10.36
C GLY A 443 14.16 -19.69 -11.01
N PRO A 444 14.59 -18.59 -11.65
CA PRO A 444 15.94 -18.50 -12.21
C PRO A 444 17.00 -18.48 -11.08
N GLY A 445 17.61 -19.64 -10.84
CA GLY A 445 18.65 -19.87 -9.83
C GLY A 445 18.30 -21.00 -8.85
N HIS A 446 19.31 -21.66 -8.30
CA HIS A 446 19.19 -22.81 -7.39
C HIS A 446 18.58 -22.49 -6.01
N ASN A 447 18.35 -21.21 -5.72
CA ASN A 447 17.80 -20.71 -4.47
C ASN A 447 16.55 -19.86 -4.64
N ARG A 448 15.94 -19.85 -5.84
CA ARG A 448 14.73 -19.07 -6.11
C ARG A 448 13.56 -19.98 -6.42
N TRP A 449 12.42 -19.66 -5.85
CA TRP A 449 11.18 -20.42 -5.95
C TRP A 449 10.05 -19.45 -6.24
N GLN A 450 9.05 -19.86 -6.98
CA GLN A 450 7.91 -19.02 -7.29
C GLN A 450 6.65 -19.77 -6.89
N LEU A 451 5.92 -19.25 -5.91
CA LEU A 451 4.62 -19.77 -5.51
C LEU A 451 3.57 -19.05 -6.35
N ARG A 452 2.94 -19.75 -7.30
CA ARG A 452 1.88 -19.24 -8.16
C ARG A 452 0.54 -19.80 -7.73
N LEU A 453 -0.38 -18.95 -7.29
CA LEU A 453 -1.79 -19.24 -7.11
C LEU A 453 -2.55 -18.69 -8.31
N GLU A 454 -3.42 -19.49 -8.90
CA GLU A 454 -4.25 -19.05 -10.01
C GLU A 454 -5.70 -19.48 -9.78
N ARG A 455 -6.63 -18.52 -9.80
CA ARG A 455 -8.04 -18.77 -9.56
C ARG A 455 -8.90 -17.79 -10.33
N ASP A 456 -9.86 -18.32 -11.09
CA ASP A 456 -10.81 -17.56 -11.91
C ASP A 456 -10.15 -16.56 -12.89
N GLY A 457 -8.90 -16.80 -13.30
CA GLY A 457 -8.08 -15.95 -14.17
C GLY A 457 -7.21 -14.93 -13.42
N ALA A 458 -7.33 -14.84 -12.09
CA ALA A 458 -6.43 -14.09 -11.24
C ALA A 458 -5.19 -14.95 -10.93
N VAL A 459 -3.99 -14.42 -11.12
CA VAL A 459 -2.70 -15.09 -10.87
C VAL A 459 -1.88 -14.36 -9.81
N TRP A 460 -1.85 -14.85 -8.57
CA TRP A 460 -0.91 -14.40 -7.55
C TRP A 460 0.40 -15.19 -7.60
N GLN A 461 1.53 -14.52 -7.50
CA GLN A 461 2.87 -15.07 -7.69
C GLN A 461 3.81 -14.52 -6.63
N ARG A 462 4.29 -15.34 -5.71
CA ARG A 462 5.32 -14.98 -4.74
C ARG A 462 6.68 -15.53 -5.17
N GLU A 463 7.62 -14.68 -5.57
CA GLU A 463 9.04 -15.06 -5.74
C GLU A 463 9.70 -15.14 -4.36
N LEU A 464 10.26 -16.29 -4.04
CA LEU A 464 10.87 -16.67 -2.78
C LEU A 464 12.35 -16.93 -3.03
N VAL A 465 13.25 -16.26 -2.32
CA VAL A 465 14.70 -16.47 -2.40
C VAL A 465 15.18 -17.08 -1.08
N LEU A 466 15.59 -18.34 -1.15
CA LEU A 466 16.03 -19.17 -0.02
C LEU A 466 17.55 -19.11 0.15
N GLY A 467 18.03 -18.24 1.04
CA GLY A 467 19.43 -18.23 1.46
C GLY A 467 19.72 -19.25 2.56
N ARG A 468 21.00 -19.54 2.82
CA ARG A 468 21.45 -20.40 3.95
C ARG A 468 21.03 -19.87 5.35
N ARG A 469 20.52 -18.64 5.44
CA ARG A 469 20.13 -17.94 6.67
C ARG A 469 18.95 -16.96 6.52
N PHE A 470 18.30 -16.87 5.36
CA PHE A 470 17.22 -15.90 5.11
C PHE A 470 16.20 -16.40 4.09
N LEU A 471 14.96 -15.89 4.17
CA LEU A 471 13.90 -16.03 3.17
C LEU A 471 13.48 -14.63 2.71
N ALA A 472 13.62 -14.32 1.43
CA ALA A 472 13.12 -13.08 0.85
C ALA A 472 11.90 -13.38 -0.04
N ALA A 473 10.81 -12.61 0.08
CA ALA A 473 9.57 -12.80 -0.67
C ALA A 473 9.20 -11.55 -1.48
N ARG A 474 8.67 -11.74 -2.69
CA ARG A 474 8.09 -10.69 -3.54
C ARG A 474 6.76 -11.17 -4.10
N ASP A 475 5.66 -10.51 -3.77
CA ASP A 475 4.35 -10.89 -4.32
C ASP A 475 4.06 -10.20 -5.65
N ARG A 476 3.25 -10.85 -6.47
CA ARG A 476 2.70 -10.35 -7.71
C ARG A 476 1.28 -10.91 -7.90
N LEU A 477 0.22 -10.17 -7.60
CA LEU A 477 -1.14 -10.52 -8.03
C LEU A 477 -1.33 -10.16 -9.50
N THR A 478 -2.17 -10.88 -10.21
CA THR A 478 -2.68 -10.61 -11.55
C THR A 478 -4.16 -10.92 -11.45
N LEU A 479 -5.05 -10.12 -12.02
CA LEU A 479 -6.49 -10.37 -12.00
C LEU A 479 -6.91 -11.03 -13.33
N PRO A 480 -8.14 -11.52 -13.48
CA PRO A 480 -8.69 -12.00 -14.75
C PRO A 480 -9.04 -10.85 -15.69
N GLU A 481 -9.15 -11.11 -17.00
CA GLU A 481 -9.88 -10.22 -17.92
C GLU A 481 -11.32 -10.07 -17.41
N ALA A 482 -11.77 -8.84 -17.21
CA ALA A 482 -13.14 -8.62 -16.79
C ALA A 482 -14.11 -9.04 -17.91
N PRO A 483 -15.37 -9.38 -17.59
CA PRO A 483 -16.41 -9.49 -18.62
C PRO A 483 -16.39 -8.24 -19.51
N ALA A 484 -16.59 -8.44 -20.82
CA ALA A 484 -16.34 -7.46 -21.88
C ALA A 484 -16.58 -6.00 -21.45
N GLY A 485 -15.49 -5.23 -21.31
CA GLY A 485 -15.54 -3.82 -20.92
C GLY A 485 -14.68 -3.41 -19.71
N ALA A 486 -13.98 -4.33 -19.03
CA ALA A 486 -13.00 -3.95 -18.01
C ALA A 486 -11.65 -4.71 -18.14
N GLU A 487 -10.55 -3.97 -17.97
CA GLU A 487 -9.19 -4.47 -18.20
C GLU A 487 -8.53 -5.08 -16.95
N THR A 488 -7.79 -6.17 -17.21
CA THR A 488 -6.97 -7.02 -16.32
C THR A 488 -5.79 -6.30 -15.68
N ARG A 489 -5.47 -6.54 -14.39
CA ARG A 489 -4.37 -5.83 -13.69
C ARG A 489 -3.48 -6.67 -12.78
N THR A 490 -2.20 -6.27 -12.68
CA THR A 490 -1.15 -6.94 -11.88
C THR A 490 -0.74 -6.09 -10.65
N VAL A 491 -0.84 -6.58 -9.40
CA VAL A 491 -0.34 -5.96 -8.14
C VAL A 491 1.04 -6.52 -7.78
N ARG A 492 2.00 -5.78 -7.18
CA ARG A 492 3.32 -6.30 -6.73
C ARG A 492 3.68 -5.79 -5.32
N SER A 493 4.26 -6.63 -4.45
CA SER A 493 4.71 -6.29 -3.08
C SER A 493 6.21 -6.60 -2.87
N ARG A 494 6.87 -5.95 -1.88
CA ARG A 494 8.21 -6.31 -1.38
C ARG A 494 8.24 -6.29 0.16
N ASN A 495 8.76 -7.35 0.79
CA ASN A 495 9.08 -7.43 2.22
C ASN A 495 10.60 -7.33 2.45
N PHE A 496 11.05 -6.70 3.55
CA PHE A 496 12.46 -6.65 3.97
C PHE A 496 12.66 -7.29 5.36
N ALA A 497 13.77 -8.02 5.52
CA ALA A 497 14.07 -8.86 6.69
C ALA A 497 15.02 -8.20 7.71
N TRP A 498 14.98 -8.69 8.96
CA TRP A 498 15.90 -8.35 10.04
C TRP A 498 17.13 -9.27 10.04
N ALA A 499 18.36 -8.72 10.07
CA ALA A 499 19.45 -9.20 10.94
C ALA A 499 20.76 -8.37 10.86
N ALA A 500 21.26 -8.02 12.05
CA ALA A 500 22.63 -7.73 12.46
C ALA A 500 23.67 -7.28 11.40
N GLY A 501 23.78 -5.97 11.24
CA GLY A 501 25.08 -5.32 11.00
C GLY A 501 25.54 -5.23 9.54
N ARG A 502 25.40 -4.02 9.00
CA ARG A 502 25.96 -3.45 7.74
C ARG A 502 25.09 -3.66 6.48
N ALA A 503 24.59 -2.54 5.97
CA ALA A 503 23.75 -2.42 4.78
C ALA A 503 24.54 -2.06 3.51
N ARG A 504 24.05 -2.54 2.36
CA ARG A 504 24.28 -1.98 1.01
C ARG A 504 22.92 -1.92 0.28
N GLU A 505 22.78 -0.91 -0.56
CA GLU A 505 21.56 -0.41 -1.26
C GLU A 505 20.87 -1.38 -2.23
N ALA A 506 19.54 -1.23 -2.43
CA ALA A 506 18.84 -1.46 -3.71
C ALA A 506 17.38 -0.89 -3.74
N GLY A 507 17.04 -0.16 -4.82
CA GLY A 507 15.88 0.74 -5.02
C GLY A 507 14.45 0.17 -5.20
N PRO A 508 13.40 1.02 -5.34
CA PRO A 508 11.98 0.65 -5.30
C PRO A 508 11.29 0.42 -6.67
N ALA A 509 10.07 -0.16 -6.65
CA ALA A 509 9.22 -0.47 -7.82
C ALA A 509 7.73 -0.14 -7.53
N PHE A 510 6.87 -0.05 -8.57
CA PHE A 510 5.48 0.44 -8.50
C PHE A 510 4.43 -0.44 -9.23
N VAL A 511 3.13 -0.20 -8.98
CA VAL A 511 1.95 -0.69 -9.76
C VAL A 511 0.89 0.41 -9.91
N ARG A 512 0.21 0.51 -11.07
CA ARG A 512 -0.85 1.49 -11.37
C ARG A 512 -2.14 0.82 -11.86
N ASP A 513 -3.29 1.30 -11.36
CA ASP A 513 -4.65 0.88 -11.69
C ASP A 513 -5.30 1.90 -12.66
N LEU A 514 -5.30 1.62 -13.96
CA LEU A 514 -5.70 2.57 -15.03
C LEU A 514 -7.20 2.95 -15.11
N ALA A 515 -8.09 2.42 -14.25
CA ALA A 515 -9.53 2.69 -14.28
C ALA A 515 -10.04 3.31 -12.98
N SER A 516 -9.31 3.14 -11.86
CA SER A 516 -9.56 3.91 -10.63
C SER A 516 -8.48 4.95 -10.31
N GLY A 517 -7.35 4.93 -11.04
CA GLY A 517 -6.23 5.84 -10.83
C GLY A 517 -5.27 5.45 -9.70
N ALA A 518 -5.53 4.37 -8.95
CA ALA A 518 -4.72 4.00 -7.77
C ALA A 518 -3.28 3.60 -8.14
N VAL A 519 -2.28 4.13 -7.43
CA VAL A 519 -0.85 3.82 -7.63
C VAL A 519 -0.23 3.32 -6.32
N LEU A 520 0.52 2.22 -6.39
CA LEU A 520 1.31 1.66 -5.29
C LEU A 520 2.79 2.05 -5.45
N ARG A 521 3.38 2.78 -4.49
CA ARG A 521 4.82 3.12 -4.42
C ARG A 521 5.42 2.87 -3.02
N THR A 522 6.74 2.65 -2.93
CA THR A 522 7.49 2.33 -1.69
C THR A 522 8.62 3.34 -1.43
N PHE A 523 8.71 3.98 -0.25
CA PHE A 523 9.84 4.87 0.17
C PHE A 523 10.08 4.93 1.71
N GLY A 524 11.33 5.18 2.11
CA GLY A 524 11.83 5.65 3.44
C GLY A 524 12.81 6.81 3.22
N ASP A 525 12.96 7.84 4.07
CA ASP A 525 13.49 7.81 5.45
C ASP A 525 13.17 9.11 6.25
N GLY A 526 13.05 9.00 7.59
CA GLY A 526 13.71 9.95 8.50
C GLY A 526 12.91 10.99 9.32
N ALA A 527 11.95 10.58 10.17
CA ALA A 527 11.73 11.14 11.52
C ALA A 527 10.62 10.33 12.23
N LEU A 528 10.95 9.75 13.39
CA LEU A 528 10.04 8.90 14.17
C LEU A 528 8.79 9.67 14.63
N ALA A 529 7.62 9.30 14.11
CA ALA A 529 6.38 9.42 14.87
C ALA A 529 6.33 8.29 15.92
N PRO A 530 5.78 8.52 17.12
CA PRO A 530 5.59 7.45 18.10
C PRO A 530 4.64 6.38 17.56
N ALA A 531 4.87 5.13 17.98
CA ALA A 531 4.23 3.93 17.46
C ALA A 531 2.70 4.02 17.33
N GLY A 532 2.19 3.71 16.12
CA GLY A 532 0.76 3.62 15.83
C GLY A 532 0.05 4.98 15.72
N THR A 533 0.61 5.91 14.96
CA THR A 533 -0.10 7.14 14.57
C THR A 533 -0.65 6.95 13.15
N VAL A 534 -1.98 6.79 13.03
CA VAL A 534 -2.73 7.01 11.78
C VAL A 534 -3.15 8.47 11.80
N ALA A 535 -2.68 9.27 10.85
CA ALA A 535 -3.27 10.57 10.59
C ALA A 535 -4.43 10.37 9.62
N THR A 536 -5.66 10.49 10.11
CA THR A 536 -6.85 10.58 9.25
C THR A 536 -7.17 12.05 9.04
N ALA A 537 -7.06 12.51 7.80
CA ALA A 537 -7.65 13.75 7.34
C ALA A 537 -8.15 13.51 5.91
N TRP A 538 -9.46 13.68 5.71
CA TRP A 538 -10.10 13.81 4.40
C TRP A 538 -9.67 12.78 3.34
N ASP A 539 -10.19 11.55 3.46
CA ASP A 539 -10.11 10.48 2.45
C ASP A 539 -8.74 9.81 2.18
N GLU A 540 -7.70 10.11 2.97
CA GLU A 540 -6.42 9.38 2.98
C GLU A 540 -6.19 8.57 4.26
N THR A 541 -5.46 7.45 4.18
CA THR A 541 -5.03 6.65 5.34
C THR A 541 -3.53 6.33 5.23
N ASP A 542 -2.73 6.94 6.10
CA ASP A 542 -1.30 6.63 6.29
C ASP A 542 -1.13 5.48 7.33
N ILE A 543 -0.32 4.46 7.00
CA ILE A 543 -0.07 3.29 7.86
C ILE A 543 1.45 3.12 8.07
N LEU A 544 1.97 3.38 9.27
CA LEU A 544 3.40 3.29 9.62
C LEU A 544 3.69 2.15 10.62
N ALA A 545 4.74 1.33 10.41
CA ALA A 545 5.08 0.19 11.28
C ALA A 545 6.43 0.39 12.03
N ALA A 546 6.44 0.28 13.38
CA ALA A 546 7.60 -0.16 14.19
C ALA A 546 7.27 -0.33 15.70
N SER A 547 8.03 -1.21 16.38
CA SER A 547 8.09 -1.40 17.84
C SER A 547 9.52 -1.23 18.39
N GLY A 548 9.69 -0.47 19.48
CA GLY A 548 10.70 -0.71 20.54
C GLY A 548 12.14 -0.18 20.39
N SER A 549 12.41 0.94 21.09
CA SER A 549 13.70 1.51 21.56
C SER A 549 14.85 1.74 20.57
N GLY A 550 14.99 3.00 20.12
CA GLY A 550 16.24 3.55 19.60
C GLY A 550 16.20 3.98 18.13
N THR A 551 15.83 5.24 17.91
CA THR A 551 16.18 6.09 16.75
C THR A 551 16.47 5.43 15.39
N ARG A 552 15.46 4.81 14.74
CA ARG A 552 15.15 4.90 13.28
C ARG A 552 13.98 3.97 12.91
N VAL A 553 13.22 4.34 11.86
CA VAL A 553 12.00 3.67 11.35
C VAL A 553 12.17 3.49 9.85
N ASP A 554 12.00 2.25 9.34
CA ASP A 554 12.34 1.86 7.95
C ASP A 554 11.16 1.22 7.17
N SER A 555 9.87 1.41 7.52
CA SER A 555 8.74 0.89 6.68
C SER A 555 7.35 1.54 6.90
N GLY A 556 6.51 1.62 5.84
CA GLY A 556 5.11 2.09 5.86
C GLY A 556 4.35 1.95 4.51
N TRP A 557 3.02 2.13 4.53
CA TRP A 557 2.11 2.21 3.36
C TRP A 557 1.37 3.56 3.37
N ARG A 558 1.10 4.15 2.21
CA ARG A 558 0.25 5.36 2.05
C ARG A 558 -0.85 5.06 1.03
N LEU A 559 -2.10 5.26 1.44
CA LEU A 559 -3.29 5.10 0.58
C LEU A 559 -3.86 6.50 0.28
N ARG A 560 -3.71 6.97 -0.95
CA ARG A 560 -4.38 8.18 -1.46
C ARG A 560 -5.60 7.82 -2.28
N GLN A 561 -6.66 8.63 -2.20
CA GLN A 561 -7.67 8.65 -3.26
C GLN A 561 -7.00 9.12 -4.55
N GLY A 562 -7.40 8.52 -5.67
CA GLY A 562 -7.01 9.03 -6.99
C GLY A 562 -7.55 10.44 -7.22
N PRO A 563 -7.03 11.13 -8.24
CA PRO A 563 -7.35 12.53 -8.48
C PRO A 563 -8.85 12.81 -8.52
N ALA A 564 -9.24 14.00 -8.06
CA ALA A 564 -10.60 14.54 -8.15
C ALA A 564 -11.15 14.33 -9.56
N ARG A 565 -12.41 13.87 -9.63
CA ARG A 565 -13.12 13.65 -10.89
C ARG A 565 -13.47 15.01 -11.49
N THR A 566 -12.67 15.47 -12.43
CA THR A 566 -12.87 16.76 -13.12
C THR A 566 -13.62 16.62 -14.44
N GLY A 567 -14.12 15.43 -14.78
CA GLY A 567 -14.85 15.16 -16.02
C GLY A 567 -14.01 15.40 -17.27
N GLY A 568 -12.82 14.78 -17.35
CA GLY A 568 -11.96 14.86 -18.55
C GLY A 568 -10.95 16.01 -18.58
N LYS A 569 -11.01 16.97 -17.65
CA LYS A 569 -10.25 18.24 -17.74
C LYS A 569 -9.12 18.32 -16.73
N LEU A 570 -8.03 18.98 -17.08
CA LEU A 570 -6.96 19.21 -16.11
C LEU A 570 -7.46 20.12 -14.97
N PRO A 571 -7.22 19.79 -13.69
CA PRO A 571 -7.46 20.71 -12.59
C PRO A 571 -6.47 21.89 -12.65
N GLY A 572 -6.48 22.78 -11.66
CA GLY A 572 -5.51 23.86 -11.64
C GLY A 572 -4.06 23.37 -11.47
N ILE A 573 -3.08 24.23 -11.70
CA ILE A 573 -1.65 23.90 -11.54
C ILE A 573 -1.06 24.78 -10.45
N VAL A 574 -0.32 24.18 -9.51
CA VAL A 574 0.58 24.89 -8.60
C VAL A 574 2.01 24.56 -8.98
N CYS A 575 2.71 25.51 -9.59
CA CYS A 575 4.09 25.36 -10.03
C CYS A 575 5.05 26.02 -9.05
N LEU A 576 6.06 25.29 -8.60
CA LEU A 576 7.24 25.90 -7.97
C LEU A 576 8.35 26.06 -8.98
N SER A 577 8.88 27.27 -9.11
CA SER A 577 9.96 27.56 -10.03
C SER A 577 11.24 27.99 -9.32
N TRP A 578 12.37 27.54 -9.86
CA TRP A 578 13.70 28.07 -9.53
C TRP A 578 14.06 29.37 -10.26
N ASP A 579 13.28 29.81 -11.26
CA ASP A 579 13.52 31.07 -11.97
C ASP A 579 12.42 32.09 -11.64
N PRO A 580 12.80 33.34 -11.33
CA PRO A 580 11.83 34.41 -11.14
C PRO A 580 11.08 34.73 -12.44
N TRP A 581 9.92 35.35 -12.30
CA TRP A 581 9.22 35.94 -13.43
C TRP A 581 10.02 37.15 -13.91
N SER A 582 10.51 37.08 -15.14
CA SER A 582 11.42 38.08 -15.74
C SER A 582 11.11 38.26 -17.22
N SER A 583 11.86 39.12 -17.91
CA SER A 583 11.81 39.26 -19.38
C SER A 583 12.47 38.10 -20.12
N LEU A 584 13.27 37.27 -19.45
CA LEU A 584 13.97 36.12 -20.04
C LEU A 584 13.20 34.83 -19.74
N TRP A 585 12.12 34.60 -20.47
CA TRP A 585 11.30 33.39 -20.28
C TRP A 585 12.02 32.14 -20.76
N LYS A 586 12.12 31.18 -19.85
CA LYS A 586 12.60 29.82 -20.12
C LYS A 586 11.40 28.89 -20.32
N ARG A 587 11.68 27.59 -20.47
CA ARG A 587 10.69 26.51 -20.65
C ARG A 587 9.46 26.67 -19.76
N LYS A 588 9.65 26.76 -18.44
CA LYS A 588 8.55 26.73 -17.46
C LYS A 588 7.62 27.93 -17.53
N GLN A 589 8.14 29.14 -17.77
CA GLN A 589 7.27 30.30 -17.98
C GLN A 589 6.45 30.12 -19.26
N ARG A 590 7.08 29.67 -20.36
CA ARG A 590 6.43 29.49 -21.66
C ARG A 590 5.38 28.38 -21.63
N LEU A 591 5.77 27.19 -21.19
CA LEU A 591 4.93 26.00 -21.17
C LEU A 591 3.68 26.21 -20.29
N LEU A 592 3.87 26.68 -19.06
CA LEU A 592 2.74 26.89 -18.13
C LEU A 592 1.86 28.06 -18.53
N PHE A 593 2.43 29.12 -19.11
CA PHE A 593 1.63 30.22 -19.64
C PHE A 593 0.78 29.77 -20.82
N GLU A 594 1.32 28.96 -21.76
CA GLU A 594 0.55 28.38 -22.87
C GLU A 594 -0.55 27.41 -22.39
N LEU A 595 -0.28 26.60 -21.36
CA LEU A 595 -1.30 25.76 -20.72
C LEU A 595 -2.46 26.58 -20.12
N SER A 596 -2.14 27.69 -19.47
CA SER A 596 -3.14 28.61 -18.91
C SER A 596 -3.89 29.37 -20.02
N ARG A 597 -3.16 29.89 -21.02
CA ARG A 597 -3.69 30.68 -22.14
C ARG A 597 -4.63 29.88 -23.03
N SER A 598 -4.33 28.60 -23.25
CA SER A 598 -5.20 27.67 -24.00
C SER A 598 -6.47 27.26 -23.25
N GLY A 599 -6.60 27.65 -21.97
CA GLY A 599 -7.75 27.28 -21.13
C GLY A 599 -7.71 25.84 -20.62
N ARG A 600 -6.64 25.09 -20.91
CA ARG A 600 -6.46 23.70 -20.47
C ARG A 600 -6.13 23.63 -18.99
N SER A 601 -5.46 24.65 -18.42
CA SER A 601 -5.31 24.83 -16.98
C SER A 601 -6.15 26.04 -16.52
N PRO A 602 -7.32 25.83 -15.87
CA PRO A 602 -8.25 26.92 -15.54
C PRO A 602 -7.67 27.91 -14.52
N ARG A 603 -6.75 27.45 -13.66
CA ARG A 603 -6.01 28.28 -12.71
C ARG A 603 -4.59 27.79 -12.59
N THR A 604 -3.61 28.67 -12.77
CA THR A 604 -2.19 28.34 -12.64
C THR A 604 -1.55 29.27 -11.61
N LEU A 605 -1.02 28.74 -10.51
CA LEU A 605 -0.21 29.48 -9.55
C LEU A 605 1.28 29.19 -9.80
N TYR A 606 2.00 30.18 -10.31
CA TYR A 606 3.45 30.16 -10.43
C TYR A 606 4.08 30.77 -9.18
N VAL A 607 4.84 29.97 -8.44
CA VAL A 607 5.57 30.40 -7.24
C VAL A 607 7.03 30.63 -7.60
N GLU A 608 7.48 31.87 -7.47
CA GLU A 608 8.88 32.26 -7.68
C GLU A 608 9.80 31.73 -6.57
N PRO A 609 11.13 31.66 -6.80
CA PRO A 609 12.06 31.41 -5.72
C PRO A 609 11.93 32.50 -4.64
N PRO A 610 12.10 32.16 -3.35
CA PRO A 610 12.01 33.14 -2.27
C PRO A 610 13.05 34.26 -2.40
N THR A 611 12.68 35.49 -2.05
CA THR A 611 13.61 36.63 -1.94
C THR A 611 13.99 36.82 -0.47
N SER A 612 15.27 37.04 -0.15
CA SER A 612 15.68 37.37 1.23
C SER A 612 15.28 38.80 1.59
N ILE A 613 14.94 39.06 2.84
CA ILE A 613 14.69 40.43 3.32
C ILE A 613 15.90 41.35 3.11
N THR A 614 17.13 40.81 3.15
CA THR A 614 18.35 41.57 2.84
C THR A 614 18.32 42.11 1.42
N ASP A 615 17.93 41.27 0.45
CA ASP A 615 17.85 41.64 -0.96
C ASP A 615 16.76 42.69 -1.20
N VAL A 616 15.70 42.68 -0.38
CA VAL A 616 14.65 43.72 -0.41
C VAL A 616 15.17 45.05 0.12
N ILE A 617 15.91 45.05 1.24
CA ILE A 617 16.48 46.25 1.85
C ILE A 617 17.56 46.86 0.95
N GLU A 618 18.50 46.04 0.46
CA GLU A 618 19.56 46.47 -0.46
C GLU A 618 18.98 46.92 -1.82
N GLY A 619 17.84 46.35 -2.20
CA GLY A 619 17.11 46.69 -3.43
C GLY A 619 16.13 47.86 -3.32
N ALA A 620 16.01 48.53 -2.17
CA ALA A 620 14.98 49.55 -1.92
C ALA A 620 14.99 50.72 -2.92
N GLY A 621 16.16 51.09 -3.47
CA GLY A 621 16.27 52.11 -4.53
C GLY A 621 15.60 51.73 -5.86
N ARG A 622 15.23 50.46 -6.06
CA ARG A 622 14.56 49.94 -7.27
C ARG A 622 13.03 49.95 -7.14
N PHE A 623 12.49 50.33 -5.98
CA PHE A 623 11.07 50.21 -5.63
C PHE A 623 10.11 51.06 -6.48
N PHE A 624 10.60 52.08 -7.18
CA PHE A 624 9.79 52.91 -8.09
C PHE A 624 10.08 52.64 -9.58
N ARG A 625 10.92 51.64 -9.88
CA ARG A 625 11.24 51.20 -11.25
C ARG A 625 10.51 49.89 -11.59
N PRO A 626 10.37 49.51 -12.87
CA PRO A 626 9.86 48.20 -13.29
C PRO A 626 10.65 47.04 -12.67
N ALA A 627 11.97 47.21 -12.50
CA ALA A 627 12.83 46.24 -11.82
C ALA A 627 12.45 45.97 -10.33
N GLY A 628 11.63 46.83 -9.71
CA GLY A 628 11.12 46.67 -8.35
C GLY A 628 9.79 45.90 -8.23
N ASP A 629 9.18 45.46 -9.34
CA ASP A 629 7.88 44.78 -9.31
C ASP A 629 7.88 43.52 -8.45
N ARG A 630 8.95 42.72 -8.51
CA ARG A 630 9.09 41.53 -7.67
C ARG A 630 9.16 41.88 -6.18
N LEU A 631 9.89 42.95 -5.82
CA LEU A 631 10.00 43.42 -4.44
C LEU A 631 8.64 43.88 -3.90
N ARG A 632 7.88 44.63 -4.71
CA ARG A 632 6.50 45.04 -4.37
C ARG A 632 5.59 43.83 -4.15
N ARG A 633 5.68 42.80 -4.99
CA ARG A 633 4.91 41.55 -4.83
C ARG A 633 5.30 40.79 -3.55
N CYS A 634 6.60 40.70 -3.24
CA CYS A 634 7.07 40.07 -2.00
C CYS A 634 6.45 40.72 -0.75
N LEU A 635 6.37 42.04 -0.70
CA LEU A 635 5.77 42.75 0.45
C LEU A 635 4.25 42.60 0.51
N ARG A 636 3.56 42.57 -0.64
CA ARG A 636 2.10 42.39 -0.69
C ARG A 636 1.64 41.03 -0.18
N SER A 637 2.52 40.01 -0.19
CA SER A 637 2.28 38.67 0.35
C SER A 637 0.99 38.00 -0.17
N ARG A 638 0.53 38.40 -1.36
CA ARG A 638 -0.65 37.86 -2.05
C ARG A 638 -0.31 37.58 -3.52
N PRO A 639 -0.85 36.50 -4.11
CA PRO A 639 -0.66 36.20 -5.52
C PRO A 639 -1.21 37.32 -6.43
N ALA A 640 -0.45 37.71 -7.45
CA ALA A 640 -0.86 38.67 -8.46
C ALA A 640 -1.47 37.95 -9.67
N HIS A 641 -2.67 38.33 -10.11
CA HIS A 641 -3.30 37.78 -11.31
C HIS A 641 -2.74 38.46 -12.56
N LEU A 642 -2.26 37.67 -13.53
CA LEU A 642 -1.65 38.13 -14.78
C LEU A 642 -2.57 37.93 -16.01
N GLY A 643 -3.81 37.49 -15.80
CA GLY A 643 -4.74 37.13 -16.89
C GLY A 643 -4.70 35.65 -17.24
N HIS A 644 -5.69 35.17 -17.99
CA HIS A 644 -5.83 33.77 -18.42
C HIS A 644 -5.80 32.74 -17.26
N GLY A 645 -6.24 33.12 -16.06
CA GLY A 645 -6.17 32.27 -14.87
C GLY A 645 -4.75 32.08 -14.32
N PHE A 646 -3.77 32.86 -14.78
CA PHE A 646 -2.38 32.77 -14.32
C PHE A 646 -2.15 33.71 -13.13
N HIS A 647 -1.60 33.17 -12.04
CA HIS A 647 -1.33 33.83 -10.78
C HIS A 647 0.16 33.71 -10.44
N LEU A 648 0.74 34.76 -9.89
CA LEU A 648 2.15 34.83 -9.54
C LEU A 648 2.32 35.09 -8.04
N ALA A 649 2.94 34.15 -7.32
CA ALA A 649 3.34 34.33 -5.93
C ALA A 649 4.85 34.55 -5.80
N SER A 650 5.22 35.51 -4.95
CA SER A 650 6.61 35.93 -4.72
C SER A 650 6.96 35.79 -3.24
N PRO A 651 7.35 34.59 -2.74
CA PRO A 651 7.62 34.38 -1.32
C PRO A 651 8.78 35.23 -0.79
N LEU A 652 8.72 35.58 0.49
CA LEU A 652 9.75 36.32 1.22
C LEU A 652 10.37 35.45 2.32
N TRP A 653 11.69 35.50 2.46
CA TRP A 653 12.43 34.96 3.62
C TRP A 653 12.73 36.10 4.61
N PRO A 654 11.97 36.19 5.71
CA PRO A 654 12.01 37.36 6.58
C PRO A 654 13.21 37.40 7.52
N TRP A 655 13.94 36.30 7.72
CA TRP A 655 15.09 36.26 8.63
C TRP A 655 16.42 36.25 7.87
N PRO A 656 17.31 37.25 8.06
CA PRO A 656 18.64 37.28 7.44
C PRO A 656 19.59 36.24 8.09
N GLY A 657 20.73 35.94 7.45
CA GLY A 657 21.77 35.10 8.06
C GLY A 657 21.53 33.59 8.03
N GLN A 658 20.61 33.10 7.20
CA GLN A 658 20.30 31.67 7.05
C GLN A 658 21.45 30.79 6.56
N ARG A 659 22.49 31.38 5.93
CA ARG A 659 23.71 30.67 5.54
C ARG A 659 24.65 30.43 6.74
N THR A 660 24.47 31.21 7.80
CA THR A 660 25.33 31.20 8.99
C THR A 660 24.67 30.48 10.17
N PHE A 661 23.33 30.58 10.30
CA PHE A 661 22.60 30.06 11.45
C PHE A 661 21.47 29.11 11.04
N ASP A 662 21.61 27.82 11.36
CA ASP A 662 20.63 26.78 11.04
C ASP A 662 19.24 27.03 11.63
N ARG A 663 19.16 27.67 12.80
CA ARG A 663 17.87 28.04 13.42
C ARG A 663 17.08 29.01 12.54
N LEU A 664 17.76 29.98 11.92
CA LEU A 664 17.13 30.95 11.02
C LEU A 664 16.79 30.32 9.67
N ALA A 665 17.63 29.40 9.17
CA ALA A 665 17.30 28.60 7.99
C ALA A 665 16.02 27.76 8.21
N ARG A 666 15.84 27.17 9.40
CA ARG A 666 14.60 26.47 9.78
C ARG A 666 13.40 27.41 9.86
N ALA A 667 13.58 28.60 10.46
CA ALA A 667 12.51 29.60 10.54
C ALA A 667 12.07 30.07 9.14
N ASN A 668 13.00 30.42 8.25
CA ASN A 668 12.70 30.80 6.86
C ASN A 668 11.99 29.68 6.08
N ARG A 669 12.41 28.42 6.26
CA ARG A 669 11.69 27.27 5.70
C ARG A 669 10.24 27.25 6.19
N GLN A 670 10.00 27.38 7.50
CA GLN A 670 8.64 27.38 8.04
C GLN A 670 7.79 28.56 7.52
N ALA A 671 8.35 29.78 7.44
CA ALA A 671 7.64 30.92 6.86
C ALA A 671 7.31 30.72 5.39
N TRP A 672 8.21 30.10 4.62
CA TRP A 672 7.97 29.75 3.23
C TRP A 672 6.83 28.72 3.09
N ARG A 673 6.81 27.66 3.91
CA ARG A 673 5.70 26.68 3.95
C ARG A 673 4.35 27.34 4.22
N ASN A 674 4.30 28.28 5.17
CA ASN A 674 3.08 29.01 5.50
C ASN A 674 2.63 29.92 4.34
N GLN A 675 3.57 30.59 3.66
CA GLN A 675 3.29 31.41 2.48
C GLN A 675 2.79 30.59 1.29
N LEU A 676 3.31 29.38 1.09
CA LEU A 676 2.82 28.45 0.07
C LEU A 676 1.35 28.08 0.31
N ARG A 677 1.03 27.58 1.51
CA ARG A 677 -0.36 27.21 1.88
C ARG A 677 -1.32 28.38 1.73
N ARG A 678 -0.89 29.58 2.13
CA ARG A 678 -1.67 30.80 1.95
C ARG A 678 -1.88 31.13 0.48
N SER A 679 -0.84 31.06 -0.34
CA SER A 679 -0.95 31.38 -1.78
C SER A 679 -1.88 30.42 -2.51
N VAL A 680 -1.81 29.13 -2.21
CA VAL A 680 -2.72 28.12 -2.78
C VAL A 680 -4.17 28.39 -2.36
N ARG A 681 -4.39 28.71 -1.07
CA ARG A 681 -5.72 29.08 -0.55
C ARG A 681 -6.26 30.36 -1.17
N ASP A 682 -5.43 31.39 -1.33
CA ASP A 682 -5.83 32.71 -1.85
C ASP A 682 -6.21 32.63 -3.34
N VAL A 683 -5.55 31.77 -4.13
CA VAL A 683 -5.95 31.50 -5.53
C VAL A 683 -7.22 30.64 -5.59
N GLY A 684 -7.29 29.62 -4.73
CA GLY A 684 -8.40 28.68 -4.66
C GLY A 684 -8.40 27.69 -5.83
N PHE A 685 -8.53 26.40 -5.51
CA PHE A 685 -8.49 25.30 -6.47
C PHE A 685 -9.67 24.36 -6.18
N PRO A 686 -10.89 24.70 -6.64
CA PRO A 686 -12.11 23.98 -6.25
C PRO A 686 -12.13 22.54 -6.75
N ASP A 687 -11.52 22.28 -7.90
CA ASP A 687 -11.43 20.96 -8.54
C ASP A 687 -10.07 20.28 -8.27
N GLY A 688 -9.34 20.74 -7.23
CA GLY A 688 -7.99 20.28 -6.92
C GLY A 688 -6.90 20.93 -7.78
N TYR A 689 -5.65 20.46 -7.63
CA TYR A 689 -4.52 20.93 -8.43
C TYR A 689 -3.43 19.89 -8.67
N VAL A 690 -2.70 20.06 -9.78
CA VAL A 690 -1.43 19.40 -10.07
C VAL A 690 -0.28 20.20 -9.45
N LEU A 691 0.56 19.56 -8.65
CA LEU A 691 1.79 20.15 -8.12
C LEU A 691 2.94 19.93 -9.10
N TRP A 692 3.46 21.01 -9.69
CA TRP A 692 4.47 20.97 -10.73
C TRP A 692 5.83 21.49 -10.21
N LEU A 693 6.83 20.62 -10.20
CA LEU A 693 8.18 20.86 -9.69
C LEU A 693 9.21 20.78 -10.82
N TYR A 694 10.33 21.51 -10.68
CA TYR A 694 11.39 21.62 -11.69
C TYR A 694 12.80 21.35 -11.14
N HIS A 695 13.01 21.53 -9.84
CA HIS A 695 14.34 21.49 -9.23
C HIS A 695 14.35 20.65 -7.94
N PRO A 696 15.39 19.81 -7.70
CA PRO A 696 15.48 18.94 -6.51
C PRO A 696 15.41 19.67 -5.16
N SER A 697 15.79 20.95 -5.11
CA SER A 697 15.66 21.78 -3.90
C SER A 697 14.21 22.01 -3.46
N GLN A 698 13.25 21.80 -4.36
CA GLN A 698 11.82 22.03 -4.13
C GLN A 698 11.12 20.83 -3.48
N ILE A 699 11.86 19.77 -3.17
CA ILE A 699 11.30 18.56 -2.57
C ILE A 699 10.54 18.82 -1.26
N ASP A 700 11.00 19.81 -0.48
CA ASP A 700 10.35 20.27 0.75
C ASP A 700 8.90 20.78 0.52
N ALA A 701 8.51 21.06 -0.73
CA ALA A 701 7.14 21.43 -1.09
C ALA A 701 6.19 20.24 -1.07
N LEU A 702 6.70 19.02 -1.30
CA LEU A 702 5.90 17.80 -1.22
C LEU A 702 5.33 17.60 0.19
N ASP A 703 6.08 17.98 1.22
CA ASP A 703 5.65 17.88 2.62
C ASP A 703 4.59 18.94 3.02
N VAL A 704 4.28 19.88 2.11
CA VAL A 704 3.41 21.02 2.37
C VAL A 704 2.15 20.98 1.51
N LEU A 705 2.34 20.66 0.24
CA LEU A 705 1.34 20.72 -0.83
C LEU A 705 1.15 19.36 -1.49
N GLY A 706 2.08 18.42 -1.31
CA GLY A 706 2.06 17.16 -2.02
C GLY A 706 0.90 16.26 -1.61
N ASP A 707 0.44 16.33 -0.35
CA ASP A 707 -0.72 15.59 0.17
C ASP A 707 -2.05 16.12 -0.39
N ASP A 708 -2.16 17.42 -0.64
CA ASP A 708 -3.37 18.04 -1.20
C ASP A 708 -3.36 18.09 -2.74
N ALA A 709 -2.33 17.53 -3.39
CA ALA A 709 -2.16 17.56 -4.84
C ALA A 709 -2.75 16.31 -5.48
N GLU A 710 -3.54 16.51 -6.53
CA GLU A 710 -4.15 15.45 -7.34
C GLU A 710 -3.12 14.64 -8.13
N LEU A 711 -2.01 15.31 -8.48
CA LEU A 711 -0.89 14.74 -9.21
C LEU A 711 0.38 15.55 -8.94
N VAL A 712 1.51 14.88 -8.75
CA VAL A 712 2.84 15.49 -8.67
C VAL A 712 3.58 15.30 -9.99
N VAL A 713 3.87 16.42 -10.66
CA VAL A 713 4.68 16.45 -11.88
C VAL A 713 6.08 16.93 -11.54
N TYR A 714 7.10 16.18 -11.98
CA TYR A 714 8.47 16.65 -12.03
C TYR A 714 8.90 16.87 -13.48
N ASP A 715 9.02 18.13 -13.90
CA ASP A 715 9.57 18.49 -15.21
C ASP A 715 11.09 18.67 -15.09
N TRP A 716 11.79 17.57 -15.37
CA TRP A 716 13.22 17.42 -15.23
C TRP A 716 13.95 18.00 -16.46
N THR A 717 14.35 19.26 -16.33
CA THR A 717 14.92 20.06 -17.43
C THR A 717 16.43 19.94 -17.59
N ASP A 718 17.16 19.70 -16.51
CA ASP A 718 18.61 19.68 -16.50
C ASP A 718 19.12 18.60 -15.54
N ASP A 719 20.28 18.03 -15.82
CA ASP A 719 20.99 17.19 -14.84
C ASP A 719 21.61 18.10 -13.78
N TRP A 720 20.82 18.50 -12.79
CA TRP A 720 21.18 19.50 -11.79
C TRP A 720 22.50 19.19 -11.06
N PRO A 721 22.82 17.94 -10.68
CA PRO A 721 24.14 17.57 -10.16
C PRO A 721 25.30 17.81 -11.13
N ALA A 722 25.11 17.54 -12.42
CA ALA A 722 26.12 17.79 -13.45
C ALA A 722 26.23 19.28 -13.81
N ALA A 723 25.17 20.06 -13.58
CA ALA A 723 25.15 21.51 -13.77
C ALA A 723 25.76 22.30 -12.60
N LEU A 724 26.07 21.66 -11.47
CA LEU A 724 26.76 22.30 -10.35
C LEU A 724 28.21 22.65 -10.75
N PRO A 725 28.64 23.92 -10.62
CA PRO A 725 30.01 24.32 -10.91
C PRO A 725 31.04 23.52 -10.10
N GLU A 726 32.24 23.34 -10.63
CA GLU A 726 33.31 22.58 -9.96
C GLU A 726 33.74 23.19 -8.61
N SER A 727 33.51 24.50 -8.42
CA SER A 727 33.75 25.20 -7.16
C SER A 727 32.87 24.71 -6.00
N HIS A 728 31.78 23.99 -6.29
CA HIS A 728 30.93 23.35 -5.29
C HIS A 728 31.51 21.98 -4.88
N GLY A 729 31.55 21.74 -3.56
CA GLY A 729 32.11 20.52 -3.00
C GLY A 729 31.31 19.26 -3.35
N GLU A 730 31.99 18.12 -3.32
CA GLU A 730 31.41 16.80 -3.62
C GLU A 730 30.22 16.43 -2.71
N GLU A 731 30.19 16.93 -1.47
CA GLU A 731 29.07 16.73 -0.55
C GLU A 731 27.78 17.40 -1.04
N GLU A 732 27.86 18.61 -1.59
CA GLU A 732 26.70 19.33 -2.13
C GLU A 732 26.14 18.62 -3.36
N ARG A 733 27.03 18.13 -4.24
CA ARG A 733 26.66 17.32 -5.40
C ARG A 733 25.90 16.06 -4.98
N ARG A 734 26.43 15.28 -4.03
CA ARG A 734 25.75 14.09 -3.50
C ARG A 734 24.40 14.39 -2.87
N ARG A 735 24.30 15.52 -2.14
CA ARG A 735 23.02 15.95 -1.55
C ARG A 735 22.00 16.29 -2.63
N LEU A 736 22.42 16.96 -3.70
CA LEU A 736 21.56 17.30 -4.82
C LEU A 736 21.13 16.05 -5.61
N GLU A 737 22.04 15.10 -5.82
CA GLU A 737 21.73 13.79 -6.41
C GLU A 737 20.71 13.02 -5.58
N ALA A 738 20.88 12.96 -4.26
CA ALA A 738 19.95 12.29 -3.37
C ALA A 738 18.55 12.92 -3.43
N ARG A 739 18.47 14.26 -3.40
CA ARG A 739 17.20 14.98 -3.56
C ARG A 739 16.57 14.79 -4.94
N GLN A 740 17.38 14.74 -5.99
CA GLN A 740 16.89 14.51 -7.34
C GLN A 740 16.32 13.10 -7.47
N HIS A 741 17.03 12.11 -6.93
CA HIS A 741 16.57 10.74 -6.87
C HIS A 741 15.26 10.63 -6.09
N GLU A 742 15.18 11.23 -4.91
CA GLU A 742 13.97 11.26 -4.08
C GLU A 742 12.79 11.93 -4.82
N LEU A 743 13.02 13.04 -5.51
CA LEU A 743 11.97 13.72 -6.29
C LEU A 743 11.48 12.89 -7.49
N LEU A 744 12.39 12.25 -8.23
CA LEU A 744 12.03 11.31 -9.32
C LEU A 744 11.17 10.16 -8.82
N CYS A 745 11.53 9.69 -7.63
CA CYS A 745 10.88 8.62 -6.91
C CYS A 745 9.48 9.01 -6.39
N ARG A 746 9.29 10.25 -5.94
CA ARG A 746 8.03 10.77 -5.39
C ARG A 746 7.08 11.41 -6.42
N ALA A 747 7.55 11.72 -7.62
CA ALA A 747 6.72 12.35 -8.65
C ALA A 747 5.84 11.34 -9.40
N ASP A 748 4.54 11.60 -9.51
CA ASP A 748 3.59 10.76 -10.23
C ASP A 748 3.90 10.68 -11.72
N VAL A 749 4.27 11.81 -12.32
CA VAL A 749 4.70 11.95 -13.72
C VAL A 749 6.03 12.68 -13.79
N VAL A 750 6.94 12.17 -14.63
CA VAL A 750 8.19 12.87 -14.97
C VAL A 750 8.15 13.28 -16.43
N PHE A 751 8.16 14.58 -16.68
CA PHE A 751 8.50 15.13 -17.99
C PHE A 751 10.02 15.27 -18.04
N ALA A 752 10.68 14.51 -18.91
CA ALA A 752 12.11 14.61 -19.12
C ALA A 752 12.37 15.33 -20.43
N VAL A 753 13.29 16.31 -20.44
CA VAL A 753 13.54 17.10 -21.65
C VAL A 753 14.31 16.34 -22.73
N SER A 754 15.11 15.33 -22.35
CA SER A 754 15.90 14.51 -23.26
C SER A 754 15.63 13.02 -23.08
N THR A 755 15.93 12.24 -24.12
CA THR A 755 15.81 10.77 -24.06
C THR A 755 16.76 10.16 -23.04
N ALA A 756 17.92 10.77 -22.79
CA ALA A 756 18.88 10.34 -21.78
C ALA A 756 18.31 10.50 -20.36
N LEU A 757 17.71 11.66 -20.06
CA LEU A 757 17.02 11.88 -18.78
C LEU A 757 15.78 10.99 -18.65
N ALA A 758 15.02 10.78 -19.73
CA ALA A 758 13.86 9.89 -19.71
C ALA A 758 14.25 8.45 -19.36
N LYS A 759 15.33 7.91 -19.95
CA LYS A 759 15.88 6.58 -19.62
C LYS A 759 16.34 6.48 -18.16
N ARG A 760 16.89 7.57 -17.59
CA ARG A 760 17.28 7.62 -16.17
C ARG A 760 16.06 7.66 -15.26
N ALA A 761 15.09 8.51 -15.58
CA ALA A 761 13.85 8.66 -14.83
C ALA A 761 13.04 7.37 -14.81
N ALA A 762 13.02 6.60 -15.92
CA ALA A 762 12.26 5.35 -16.03
C ALA A 762 12.75 4.25 -15.07
N LYS A 763 13.94 4.41 -14.47
CA LYS A 763 14.44 3.53 -13.40
C LYS A 763 13.75 3.80 -12.05
N CYS A 764 13.13 4.97 -11.90
CA CYS A 764 12.57 5.46 -10.63
C CYS A 764 11.05 5.72 -10.72
N CYS A 765 10.58 6.27 -11.85
CA CYS A 765 9.19 6.66 -12.07
C CYS A 765 8.51 5.80 -13.16
N PRO A 766 7.26 5.33 -12.94
CA PRO A 766 6.43 4.66 -13.94
C PRO A 766 6.13 5.49 -15.17
N GLU A 767 5.70 6.73 -14.94
CA GLU A 767 5.10 7.57 -15.97
C GLU A 767 6.11 8.62 -16.37
N VAL A 768 7.02 8.19 -17.24
CA VAL A 768 8.02 9.08 -17.82
C VAL A 768 7.62 9.39 -19.25
N ARG A 769 7.61 10.69 -19.57
CA ARG A 769 7.35 11.18 -20.92
C ARG A 769 8.50 12.07 -21.35
N HIS A 770 9.04 11.80 -22.53
CA HIS A 770 9.99 12.69 -23.16
C HIS A 770 9.22 13.90 -23.70
N LEU A 771 9.36 15.04 -23.04
CA LEU A 771 8.73 16.30 -23.44
C LEU A 771 9.86 17.30 -23.75
N PRO A 772 10.36 17.35 -25.00
CA PRO A 772 11.47 18.21 -25.38
C PRO A 772 11.13 19.71 -25.24
N ASN A 773 12.15 20.54 -25.37
CA ASN A 773 11.99 21.99 -25.51
C ASN A 773 11.37 22.35 -26.87
N ALA A 774 11.09 23.64 -27.02
CA ALA A 774 10.37 24.18 -28.15
C ALA A 774 10.79 25.62 -28.47
N THR A 775 10.33 26.10 -29.61
CA THR A 775 10.50 27.47 -30.10
C THR A 775 9.24 28.30 -29.93
N ASP A 776 9.43 29.61 -29.99
CA ASP A 776 8.39 30.60 -30.19
C ASP A 776 8.52 31.16 -31.61
N PRO A 777 7.73 30.63 -32.55
CA PRO A 777 7.94 30.89 -33.98
C PRO A 777 7.60 32.34 -34.37
N GLU A 778 6.78 33.02 -33.58
CA GLU A 778 6.44 34.43 -33.82
C GLU A 778 7.60 35.36 -33.50
N VAL A 779 8.37 35.02 -32.46
CA VAL A 779 9.56 35.78 -32.08
C VAL A 779 10.76 35.39 -32.94
N PHE A 780 11.05 34.09 -33.06
CA PHE A 780 12.16 33.55 -33.85
C PHE A 780 11.77 33.29 -35.30
N ARG A 781 11.14 34.28 -35.92
CA ARG A 781 10.77 34.23 -37.34
C ARG A 781 11.95 34.59 -38.25
N PRO A 782 11.89 34.22 -39.54
CA PRO A 782 12.87 34.65 -40.54
C PRO A 782 13.04 36.17 -40.58
N PHE A 783 14.25 36.61 -40.93
CA PHE A 783 14.54 38.03 -41.09
C PHE A 783 13.80 38.58 -42.31
N ASP A 784 13.06 39.66 -42.10
CA ASP A 784 12.42 40.44 -43.14
C ASP A 784 13.44 41.45 -43.70
N PRO A 785 13.88 41.31 -44.97
CA PRO A 785 14.89 42.20 -45.56
C PRO A 785 14.47 43.66 -45.67
N SER A 786 13.17 43.97 -45.50
CA SER A 786 12.69 45.36 -45.48
C SER A 786 12.99 46.09 -44.16
N ARG A 787 13.42 45.37 -43.12
CA ARG A 787 13.77 45.93 -41.82
C ARG A 787 15.25 46.33 -41.76
N PRO A 788 15.62 47.35 -40.97
CA PRO A 788 17.02 47.66 -40.73
C PRO A 788 17.78 46.45 -40.19
N GLY A 789 18.97 46.20 -40.75
CA GLY A 789 19.84 45.13 -40.29
C GLY A 789 20.35 45.36 -38.86
N HIS A 790 20.67 44.29 -38.14
CA HIS A 790 21.25 44.39 -36.80
C HIS A 790 22.70 44.90 -36.91
N ALA A 791 23.10 45.86 -36.09
CA ALA A 791 24.44 46.47 -36.16
C ALA A 791 25.57 45.43 -36.04
N LEU A 792 25.40 44.44 -35.16
CA LEU A 792 26.33 43.33 -34.98
C LEU A 792 26.42 42.34 -36.16
N ALA A 793 25.53 42.45 -37.16
CA ALA A 793 25.51 41.61 -38.36
C ALA A 793 26.09 42.32 -39.60
N ALA A 794 26.79 43.46 -39.42
CA ALA A 794 27.30 44.28 -40.52
C ALA A 794 28.49 43.66 -41.27
N ARG A 795 29.33 42.86 -40.60
CA ARG A 795 30.48 42.18 -41.21
C ARG A 795 30.18 40.69 -41.40
N ARG A 796 30.21 40.21 -42.64
CA ARG A 796 29.90 38.82 -42.99
C ARG A 796 31.18 38.00 -43.27
N PRO A 797 31.16 36.68 -42.99
CA PRO A 797 30.05 35.95 -42.38
C PRO A 797 29.95 36.22 -40.87
N VAL A 798 28.71 36.29 -40.37
CA VAL A 798 28.43 36.45 -38.95
C VAL A 798 27.91 35.15 -38.33
N LEU A 799 28.63 34.66 -37.32
CA LEU A 799 28.33 33.44 -36.59
C LEU A 799 27.79 33.81 -35.21
N VAL A 800 26.61 33.33 -34.84
CA VAL A 800 25.91 33.82 -33.64
C VAL A 800 25.72 32.70 -32.62
N TYR A 801 26.10 32.95 -31.37
CA TYR A 801 25.74 32.17 -30.20
C TYR A 801 24.87 33.02 -29.25
N LEU A 802 23.62 32.62 -29.06
CA LEU A 802 22.68 33.24 -28.14
C LEU A 802 22.51 32.37 -26.89
N SER A 803 23.03 32.79 -25.75
CA SER A 803 22.75 32.12 -24.47
C SER A 803 23.27 32.95 -23.31
N GLN A 804 22.83 32.62 -22.10
CA GLN A 804 23.60 32.96 -20.91
C GLN A 804 24.97 32.28 -21.01
N ILE A 805 26.04 33.08 -20.99
CA ILE A 805 27.42 32.60 -21.12
C ILE A 805 27.84 32.03 -19.77
N THR A 806 28.07 30.72 -19.73
CA THR A 806 28.51 29.98 -18.53
C THR A 806 29.74 29.15 -18.88
N GLU A 807 30.29 28.42 -17.91
CA GLU A 807 31.40 27.47 -18.09
C GLU A 807 31.12 26.35 -19.11
N ARG A 808 29.87 26.21 -19.56
CA ARG A 808 29.43 25.30 -20.62
C ARG A 808 29.94 25.69 -22.01
N LEU A 809 30.24 26.97 -22.24
CA LEU A 809 30.81 27.43 -23.50
C LEU A 809 32.22 26.83 -23.64
N ASP A 810 32.49 26.19 -24.77
CA ASP A 810 33.84 25.77 -25.12
C ASP A 810 34.62 26.98 -25.66
N VAL A 811 35.21 27.73 -24.73
CA VAL A 811 35.97 28.94 -25.02
C VAL A 811 37.20 28.63 -25.87
N ASP A 812 37.84 27.48 -25.67
CA ASP A 812 39.01 27.09 -26.45
C ASP A 812 38.61 26.82 -27.90
N LEU A 813 37.50 26.11 -28.12
CA LEU A 813 36.95 25.88 -29.46
C LEU A 813 36.61 27.20 -30.18
N VAL A 814 35.94 28.13 -29.50
CA VAL A 814 35.60 29.43 -30.09
C VAL A 814 36.85 30.25 -30.39
N ARG A 815 37.83 30.28 -29.48
CA ARG A 815 39.11 30.98 -29.68
C ARG A 815 39.85 30.42 -30.89
N ASP A 816 39.98 29.10 -30.98
CA ASP A 816 40.76 28.45 -32.02
C ASP A 816 40.11 28.63 -33.39
N MET A 817 38.77 28.55 -33.47
CA MET A 817 38.00 28.91 -34.65
C MET A 817 38.21 30.38 -35.06
N ALA A 818 38.11 31.31 -34.11
CA ALA A 818 38.28 32.73 -34.39
C ALA A 818 39.68 33.07 -34.89
N ARG A 819 40.72 32.39 -34.39
CA ARG A 819 42.12 32.55 -34.82
C ARG A 819 42.40 31.96 -36.20
N GLU A 820 41.87 30.77 -36.49
CA GLU A 820 42.05 30.14 -37.81
C GLU A 820 41.26 30.89 -38.90
N ARG A 821 40.16 31.56 -38.53
CA ARG A 821 39.27 32.29 -39.45
C ARG A 821 39.08 33.75 -39.04
N PRO A 822 40.11 34.61 -39.21
CA PRO A 822 40.03 36.03 -38.86
C PRO A 822 39.02 36.81 -39.73
N ASP A 823 38.60 36.25 -40.86
CA ASP A 823 37.56 36.77 -41.76
C ASP A 823 36.13 36.61 -41.21
N TRP A 824 35.91 35.73 -40.22
CA TRP A 824 34.60 35.46 -39.64
C TRP A 824 34.33 36.35 -38.44
N THR A 825 33.11 36.86 -38.30
CA THR A 825 32.68 37.61 -37.11
C THR A 825 31.90 36.68 -36.18
N VAL A 826 32.40 36.44 -34.97
CA VAL A 826 31.74 35.58 -33.97
C VAL A 826 31.06 36.43 -32.91
N VAL A 827 29.74 36.38 -32.82
CA VAL A 827 28.96 37.17 -31.85
C VAL A 827 28.44 36.25 -30.74
N LEU A 828 28.89 36.50 -29.52
CA LEU A 828 28.39 35.83 -28.31
C LEU A 828 27.47 36.81 -27.56
N ALA A 829 26.16 36.56 -27.62
CA ALA A 829 25.15 37.45 -27.05
C ALA A 829 24.40 36.79 -25.89
N GLY A 830 24.43 37.48 -24.75
CA GLY A 830 23.75 37.13 -23.52
C GLY A 830 24.55 37.51 -22.26
N PRO A 831 23.94 37.40 -21.07
CA PRO A 831 24.59 37.76 -19.82
C PRO A 831 25.73 36.81 -19.47
N LEU A 832 26.84 37.35 -18.96
CA LEU A 832 27.96 36.58 -18.41
C LEU A 832 27.60 36.07 -17.02
N ALA A 833 27.61 34.75 -16.83
CA ALA A 833 27.29 34.06 -15.58
C ALA A 833 28.33 32.97 -15.26
N CYS A 834 29.58 33.31 -15.51
CA CYS A 834 30.77 32.61 -15.06
C CYS A 834 31.83 33.66 -14.67
N PRO A 835 32.91 33.26 -13.97
CA PRO A 835 34.01 34.17 -13.68
C PRO A 835 34.57 34.80 -14.98
N PRO A 836 34.92 36.10 -15.01
CA PRO A 836 35.44 36.77 -16.21
C PRO A 836 36.67 36.09 -16.83
N GLU A 837 37.49 35.42 -16.00
CA GLU A 837 38.69 34.69 -16.40
C GLU A 837 38.38 33.58 -17.40
N VAL A 838 37.15 33.01 -17.36
CA VAL A 838 36.70 31.97 -18.28
C VAL A 838 36.65 32.48 -19.72
N VAL A 839 36.22 33.73 -19.94
CA VAL A 839 36.07 34.32 -21.29
C VAL A 839 37.22 35.22 -21.70
N ALA A 840 38.14 35.55 -20.79
CA ALA A 840 39.34 36.35 -21.07
C ALA A 840 40.16 35.88 -22.30
N PRO A 841 40.26 34.57 -22.65
CA PRO A 841 40.92 34.16 -23.89
C PRO A 841 40.28 34.70 -25.17
N LEU A 842 38.98 35.01 -25.16
CA LEU A 842 38.23 35.52 -26.30
C LEU A 842 38.41 37.03 -26.51
N GLU A 843 38.69 37.77 -25.45
CA GLU A 843 38.95 39.22 -25.53
C GLU A 843 40.18 39.56 -26.37
N LYS A 844 41.07 38.58 -26.59
CA LYS A 844 42.27 38.70 -27.45
C LYS A 844 42.01 38.41 -28.92
N CYS A 845 40.76 38.11 -29.31
CA CYS A 845 40.39 37.81 -30.68
C CYS A 845 39.59 39.00 -31.25
N ASP A 846 40.19 39.76 -32.18
CA ASP A 846 39.61 40.98 -32.75
C ASP A 846 38.28 40.76 -33.49
N ASN A 847 37.98 39.51 -33.85
CA ASN A 847 36.80 39.09 -34.57
C ASN A 847 35.74 38.39 -33.69
N VAL A 848 35.93 38.38 -32.36
CA VAL A 848 34.93 37.89 -31.39
C VAL A 848 34.28 39.07 -30.67
N ILE A 849 32.96 39.14 -30.69
CA ILE A 849 32.16 40.20 -30.06
C ILE A 849 31.37 39.63 -28.89
N LEU A 850 31.73 40.06 -27.67
CA LEU A 850 30.96 39.81 -26.45
C LEU A 850 29.86 40.89 -26.33
N ALA A 851 28.67 40.62 -26.86
CA ALA A 851 27.61 41.63 -27.00
C ALA A 851 26.89 41.97 -25.68
N GLY A 852 27.03 41.12 -24.64
CA GLY A 852 26.28 41.26 -23.40
C GLY A 852 24.80 40.90 -23.54
N PRO A 853 23.96 41.21 -22.54
CA PRO A 853 22.53 40.89 -22.57
C PRO A 853 21.78 41.73 -23.61
N LEU A 854 21.02 41.08 -24.48
CA LEU A 854 20.12 41.71 -25.45
C LEU A 854 18.66 41.51 -25.04
N ALA A 855 17.78 42.41 -25.51
CA ALA A 855 16.34 42.19 -25.42
C ALA A 855 15.95 40.92 -26.22
N TYR A 856 14.87 40.25 -25.83
CA TYR A 856 14.54 38.94 -26.38
C TYR A 856 14.28 38.99 -27.91
N GLU A 857 13.52 40.01 -28.35
CA GLU A 857 13.20 40.26 -29.76
C GLU A 857 14.42 40.72 -30.56
N GLU A 858 15.32 41.48 -29.93
CA GLU A 858 16.59 41.91 -30.54
C GLU A 858 17.52 40.72 -30.76
N ALA A 859 17.64 39.84 -29.77
CA ALA A 859 18.40 38.60 -29.87
C ALA A 859 17.84 37.70 -30.99
N ALA A 860 16.52 37.56 -31.08
CA ALA A 860 15.88 36.83 -32.16
C ALA A 860 16.15 37.44 -33.54
N GLY A 861 16.09 38.78 -33.64
CA GLY A 861 16.43 39.52 -34.85
C GLY A 861 17.89 39.35 -35.29
N LEU A 862 18.82 39.26 -34.33
CA LEU A 862 20.23 38.96 -34.58
C LEU A 862 20.41 37.53 -35.10
N ALA A 863 19.83 36.53 -34.43
CA ALA A 863 19.89 35.14 -34.91
C ALA A 863 19.25 34.96 -36.28
N ALA A 864 18.16 35.68 -36.58
CA ALA A 864 17.52 35.63 -37.89
C ALA A 864 18.36 36.21 -39.03
N GLN A 865 19.40 36.99 -38.70
CA GLN A 865 20.34 37.57 -39.66
C GLN A 865 21.68 36.82 -39.74
N ALA A 866 21.91 35.87 -38.83
CA ALA A 866 23.13 35.08 -38.77
C ALA A 866 23.40 34.31 -40.06
N ASP A 867 24.65 34.23 -40.48
CA ASP A 867 25.03 33.31 -41.56
C ASP A 867 25.06 31.87 -41.03
N VAL A 868 25.52 31.66 -39.79
CA VAL A 868 25.44 30.39 -39.08
C VAL A 868 25.16 30.61 -37.59
N CYS A 869 24.25 29.83 -37.01
CA CYS A 869 24.03 29.80 -35.57
C CYS A 869 24.88 28.71 -34.92
N LEU A 870 25.55 29.05 -33.81
CA LEU A 870 26.50 28.17 -33.13
C LEU A 870 25.91 27.63 -31.82
N LEU A 871 26.30 26.40 -31.47
CA LEU A 871 26.17 25.80 -30.14
C LEU A 871 27.49 25.10 -29.74
N PRO A 872 28.56 25.86 -29.43
CA PRO A 872 29.87 25.31 -29.12
C PRO A 872 29.98 25.00 -27.62
N HIS A 873 29.30 23.96 -27.17
CA HIS A 873 29.34 23.55 -25.76
C HIS A 873 30.45 22.52 -25.49
N LYS A 874 30.97 22.51 -24.27
CA LYS A 874 31.89 21.45 -23.82
C LYS A 874 31.19 20.09 -23.82
N GLU A 875 31.88 19.05 -24.29
CA GLU A 875 31.32 17.70 -24.42
C GLU A 875 31.46 16.90 -23.12
N ASP A 876 30.54 17.11 -22.18
CA ASP A 876 30.58 16.56 -20.83
C ASP A 876 29.30 15.77 -20.45
N ALA A 877 29.17 15.41 -19.17
CA ALA A 877 28.00 14.68 -18.68
C ALA A 877 26.70 15.49 -18.78
N LEU A 878 26.77 16.82 -18.62
CA LEU A 878 25.62 17.70 -18.69
C LEU A 878 25.11 17.81 -20.12
N THR A 879 25.99 18.10 -21.10
CA THR A 879 25.60 18.29 -22.51
C THR A 879 25.07 17.01 -23.16
N ARG A 880 25.53 15.84 -22.72
CA ARG A 880 24.97 14.52 -23.08
C ARG A 880 23.55 14.26 -22.58
N SER A 881 23.02 15.12 -21.70
CA SER A 881 21.64 15.03 -21.20
C SER A 881 20.78 16.25 -21.56
N LEU A 882 21.38 17.25 -22.19
CA LEU A 882 20.78 18.57 -22.40
C LEU A 882 20.04 18.66 -23.75
N ASP A 883 18.91 19.36 -23.74
CA ASP A 883 18.13 19.68 -24.93
C ASP A 883 18.06 21.21 -25.11
N PRO A 884 18.93 21.82 -25.93
CA PRO A 884 19.05 23.28 -25.96
C PRO A 884 17.80 23.94 -26.58
N ILE A 885 17.13 24.84 -25.85
CA ILE A 885 16.03 25.67 -26.40
C ILE A 885 16.48 26.40 -27.68
N LYS A 886 17.73 26.84 -27.70
CA LYS A 886 18.31 27.63 -28.79
C LYS A 886 18.38 26.89 -30.11
N LEU A 887 18.43 25.57 -30.07
CA LEU A 887 18.35 24.75 -31.27
C LEU A 887 17.01 24.95 -31.98
N TYR A 888 15.90 24.92 -31.23
CA TYR A 888 14.56 25.15 -31.77
C TYR A 888 14.38 26.60 -32.24
N ASP A 889 14.89 27.56 -31.45
CA ASP A 889 14.88 28.99 -31.81
C ASP A 889 15.59 29.22 -33.15
N TYR A 890 16.78 28.65 -33.36
CA TYR A 890 17.53 28.80 -34.60
C TYR A 890 16.88 28.08 -35.79
N LEU A 891 16.26 26.92 -35.58
CA LEU A 891 15.52 26.24 -36.65
C LEU A 891 14.35 27.10 -37.16
N ALA A 892 13.67 27.82 -36.25
CA ALA A 892 12.55 28.69 -36.60
C ALA A 892 12.97 29.88 -37.49
N THR A 893 14.20 30.38 -37.32
CA THR A 893 14.74 31.43 -38.20
C THR A 893 15.15 30.91 -39.58
N GLY A 894 15.29 29.60 -39.73
CA GLY A 894 15.75 28.92 -40.95
C GLY A 894 17.26 28.95 -41.15
N ARG A 895 18.04 29.50 -40.20
CA ARG A 895 19.50 29.59 -40.32
C ARG A 895 20.19 28.24 -40.10
N PRO A 896 21.32 27.98 -40.77
CA PRO A 896 22.07 26.75 -40.54
C PRO A 896 22.69 26.76 -39.15
N ILE A 897 22.78 25.57 -38.55
CA ILE A 897 23.20 25.38 -37.16
C ILE A 897 24.42 24.47 -37.13
N VAL A 898 25.47 24.90 -36.43
CA VAL A 898 26.64 24.07 -36.12
C VAL A 898 26.75 23.92 -34.60
N SER A 899 26.81 22.68 -34.14
CA SER A 899 26.81 22.34 -32.71
C SER A 899 27.93 21.35 -32.41
N THR A 900 28.46 21.37 -31.18
CA THR A 900 29.12 20.19 -30.62
C THR A 900 28.08 19.13 -30.24
N GLU A 901 28.51 17.92 -29.88
CA GLU A 901 27.58 16.85 -29.52
C GLU A 901 26.76 17.23 -28.28
N VAL A 902 25.43 17.19 -28.42
CA VAL A 902 24.45 17.39 -27.36
C VAL A 902 23.34 16.36 -27.53
N ALA A 903 22.57 16.06 -26.47
CA ALA A 903 21.56 15.01 -26.57
C ALA A 903 20.55 15.23 -27.70
N MET A 904 20.07 16.48 -27.85
CA MET A 904 19.07 16.99 -28.81
C MET A 904 17.83 16.10 -29.02
N HIS A 905 16.79 16.63 -29.65
CA HIS A 905 15.69 15.79 -30.09
C HIS A 905 16.11 14.97 -31.32
N PRO A 906 15.93 13.63 -31.37
CA PRO A 906 16.42 12.80 -32.48
C PRO A 906 15.94 13.23 -33.86
N ALA A 907 14.69 13.72 -33.97
CA ALA A 907 14.15 14.20 -35.24
C ALA A 907 14.85 15.48 -35.78
N LEU A 908 15.69 16.12 -34.95
CA LEU A 908 16.37 17.37 -35.32
C LEU A 908 17.81 17.15 -35.79
N ALA A 909 18.35 15.94 -35.64
CA ALA A 909 19.73 15.62 -36.02
C ALA A 909 20.02 15.90 -37.50
N GLY A 910 19.04 15.71 -38.38
CA GLY A 910 19.17 16.00 -39.82
C GLY A 910 19.28 17.48 -40.17
N PHE A 911 19.00 18.40 -39.24
CA PHE A 911 18.97 19.85 -39.48
C PHE A 911 20.16 20.60 -38.85
N VAL A 912 20.99 19.88 -38.09
CA VAL A 912 22.12 20.42 -37.34
C VAL A 912 23.40 19.73 -37.77
N ARG A 913 24.44 20.50 -38.07
CA ARG A 913 25.78 19.94 -38.32
C ARG A 913 26.49 19.75 -37.00
N VAL A 914 26.70 18.51 -36.61
CA VAL A 914 27.41 18.17 -35.37
C VAL A 914 28.89 17.92 -35.67
N ALA A 915 29.78 18.58 -34.94
CA ALA A 915 31.22 18.42 -35.09
C ALA A 915 31.96 18.68 -33.77
N SER A 916 32.99 17.88 -33.50
CA SER A 916 33.80 17.97 -32.28
C SER A 916 35.22 18.42 -32.60
N GLY A 917 35.75 19.34 -31.78
CA GLY A 917 37.09 19.91 -31.93
C GLY A 917 37.22 20.93 -33.07
N PRO A 918 38.24 21.81 -33.01
CA PRO A 918 38.33 23.02 -33.82
C PRO A 918 38.32 22.77 -35.33
N LYS A 919 39.16 21.86 -35.82
CA LYS A 919 39.27 21.58 -37.26
C LYS A 919 37.98 21.02 -37.87
N ALA A 920 37.27 20.14 -37.15
CA ALA A 920 36.02 19.58 -37.67
C ALA A 920 34.88 20.61 -37.57
N PHE A 921 34.85 21.39 -36.49
CA PHE A 921 33.87 22.46 -36.28
C PHE A 921 33.98 23.55 -37.36
N ILE A 922 35.20 23.99 -37.70
CA ILE A 922 35.45 24.94 -38.79
C ILE A 922 34.93 24.39 -40.12
N ARG A 923 35.26 23.13 -40.47
CA ARG A 923 34.74 22.49 -41.70
C ARG A 923 33.22 22.40 -41.72
N ALA A 924 32.58 22.17 -40.57
CA ALA A 924 31.13 22.14 -40.46
C ALA A 924 30.51 23.52 -40.68
N VAL A 925 31.15 24.59 -40.20
CA VAL A 925 30.76 25.99 -40.48
C VAL A 925 30.95 26.33 -41.95
N GLU A 926 32.07 25.96 -42.58
CA GLU A 926 32.28 26.16 -44.02
C GLU A 926 31.20 25.46 -44.85
N ALA A 927 30.87 24.21 -44.50
CA ALA A 927 29.79 23.47 -45.16
C ALA A 927 28.40 24.10 -44.91
N ALA A 928 28.17 24.70 -43.75
CA ALA A 928 26.95 25.44 -43.45
C ALA A 928 26.84 26.73 -44.28
N LEU A 929 27.95 27.44 -44.49
CA LEU A 929 28.01 28.65 -45.32
C LEU A 929 27.78 28.34 -46.82
N ALA A 930 28.13 27.14 -47.27
CA ALA A 930 27.98 26.69 -48.65
C ALA A 930 26.64 25.94 -48.91
N GLU A 931 25.67 26.01 -48.00
CA GLU A 931 24.45 25.20 -48.07
C GLU A 931 23.52 25.59 -49.25
N PRO A 932 22.95 24.61 -49.98
CA PRO A 932 22.04 24.88 -51.09
C PRO A 932 20.72 25.54 -50.67
N ALA A 933 20.09 26.23 -51.64
CA ALA A 933 18.78 26.84 -51.48
C ALA A 933 17.70 25.78 -51.13
N GLY A 934 16.80 26.14 -50.20
CA GLY A 934 15.67 25.29 -49.78
C GLY A 934 15.81 24.63 -48.39
N GLU A 935 17.02 24.46 -47.87
CA GLU A 935 17.24 23.88 -46.53
C GLU A 935 16.66 24.74 -45.40
N ALA A 936 16.65 26.07 -45.58
CA ALA A 936 16.01 26.99 -44.65
C ALA A 936 14.51 26.67 -44.45
N ASP A 937 13.78 26.33 -45.51
CA ASP A 937 12.35 26.03 -45.43
C ASP A 937 12.11 24.70 -44.70
N ARG A 938 12.99 23.71 -44.93
CA ARG A 938 12.94 22.41 -44.24
C ARG A 938 13.16 22.56 -42.73
N ARG A 939 14.14 23.39 -42.32
CA ARG A 939 14.36 23.71 -40.90
C ARG A 939 13.15 24.36 -40.25
N ARG A 940 12.54 25.33 -40.93
CA ARG A 940 11.35 26.02 -40.41
C ARG A 940 10.18 25.06 -40.25
N ALA A 941 9.94 24.21 -41.25
CA ALA A 941 8.90 23.18 -41.16
C ALA A 941 9.14 22.25 -39.96
N ALA A 942 10.40 21.84 -39.71
CA ALA A 942 10.75 21.06 -38.53
C ALA A 942 10.49 21.83 -37.23
N ALA A 943 10.87 23.11 -37.15
CA ALA A 943 10.64 23.96 -35.98
C ALA A 943 9.15 24.11 -35.63
N MET A 944 8.27 24.19 -36.64
CA MET A 944 6.82 24.34 -36.42
C MET A 944 6.18 23.10 -35.75
N ALA A 945 6.80 21.93 -35.82
CA ALA A 945 6.38 20.74 -35.07
C ALA A 945 6.79 20.79 -33.59
N HIS A 946 7.58 21.79 -33.19
CA HIS A 946 8.14 21.93 -31.84
C HIS A 946 7.90 23.35 -31.29
N THR A 947 6.64 23.77 -31.21
CA THR A 947 6.26 25.06 -30.61
C THR A 947 5.83 24.91 -29.15
N TRP A 948 5.92 25.98 -28.35
CA TRP A 948 5.47 25.96 -26.96
C TRP A 948 3.97 25.65 -26.83
N ALA A 949 3.16 26.14 -27.78
CA ALA A 949 1.75 25.80 -27.87
C ALA A 949 1.54 24.29 -28.09
N ALA A 950 2.28 23.68 -29.02
CA ALA A 950 2.21 22.23 -29.25
C ALA A 950 2.66 21.43 -28.02
N ARG A 951 3.72 21.87 -27.32
CA ARG A 951 4.18 21.21 -26.07
C ARG A 951 3.19 21.36 -24.93
N ALA A 952 2.50 22.50 -24.84
CA ALA A 952 1.43 22.69 -23.87
C ALA A 952 0.25 21.75 -24.15
N THR A 953 -0.18 21.62 -25.40
CA THR A 953 -1.22 20.65 -25.78
C THR A 953 -0.80 19.24 -25.42
N GLU A 954 0.40 18.82 -25.82
CA GLU A 954 0.91 17.48 -25.49
C GLU A 954 0.99 17.24 -23.98
N ALA A 955 1.49 18.20 -23.20
CA ALA A 955 1.52 18.08 -21.76
C ALA A 955 0.11 17.96 -21.17
N ALA A 956 -0.85 18.76 -21.64
CA ALA A 956 -2.24 18.69 -21.20
C ALA A 956 -2.87 17.32 -21.53
N ASP A 957 -2.78 16.87 -22.79
CA ASP A 957 -3.32 15.58 -23.23
C ASP A 957 -2.73 14.42 -22.41
N LEU A 958 -1.43 14.48 -22.12
CA LEU A 958 -0.75 13.46 -21.33
C LEU A 958 -1.28 13.42 -19.89
N LEU A 959 -1.56 14.58 -19.29
CA LEU A 959 -2.05 14.74 -17.92
C LEU A 959 -3.55 14.48 -17.79
N GLU A 960 -4.37 14.85 -18.77
CA GLU A 960 -5.83 14.62 -18.75
C GLU A 960 -6.21 13.14 -18.73
N ARG A 961 -5.34 12.25 -19.23
CA ARG A 961 -5.52 10.80 -19.07
C ARG A 961 -5.54 10.33 -17.62
N PHE A 962 -5.13 11.18 -16.68
CA PHE A 962 -5.23 10.92 -15.24
C PHE A 962 -6.59 11.36 -14.67
N PHE A 963 -7.44 12.03 -15.45
CA PHE A 963 -8.70 12.63 -15.04
C PHE A 963 -9.86 12.28 -16.02
N PRO A 964 -10.30 11.01 -16.13
CA PRO A 964 -11.28 10.58 -17.14
C PRO A 964 -12.70 11.19 -16.96
N GLU A 965 -13.49 11.20 -18.04
CA GLU A 965 -14.92 11.54 -18.04
C GLU A 965 -15.77 10.42 -17.39
N ASP A 966 -16.95 10.76 -16.86
CA ASP A 966 -17.91 9.78 -16.31
C ASP A 966 -18.43 8.88 -17.44
N GLY A 967 -18.19 7.56 -17.31
CA GLY A 967 -18.73 6.51 -18.18
C GLY A 967 -19.84 5.71 -17.50
#